data_AF-A0A381UMJ0-F1
#
_entry.id   AF-A0A381UMJ0-F1
#
_cell.length_a   1.000
_cell.length_b   1.000
_cell.length_c   1.000
_cell.angle_alpha   90.00
_cell.angle_beta   90.00
_cell.angle_gamma   90.00
#
_symmetry.space_group_name_H-M   'P 1'
#
loop_
_entity.id
_entity.type
_entity.pdbx_description
1 polymer ?
#
loop_
_entity_poly.entity_id
_entity_poly.type
_entity_poly.pdbx_seq_one_letter_code
_entity_poly.pdbx_strand_id
1 'polypeptide(L)'
;VRRRFWSRSSTPLGRNPKHRSEMFWYNPWTQVLTQDIWPNQQTSIRAQNQLTDVLVLNYMRRDLHRQTVDPDSNWASVTASLYSSDFNQSQSKFFEIWLLSSDNTDATMTVDLGFISEDQNGNGIFNTEDRPEAGLLIGNTLLEDDEDIGLDGCTDPFEDGYGGCLPDSITYAQALSDPIMSELIYIGTNLDTLDPNNDNWKFKEEDSEGPEKYRDINGTEGNGTADRPLEGARYPDTEDINRDGNFDAKDDYFTASFDLSPFSEDWERYQGGYNQTRMGKWRLYRIPLNEFKMLRENGNITWDTIKFLRMTLSGINEKDMIQVAKVEIVGNEWQELGVRGPSLSTYAEDDSVFAVTVINTEDNTDYARSVEEIGVQGEYDRLNEIRLKEQSLVLKFNELKPGYEGAAQKNIMELKGARAQSYLMYKKMRMFIYGNSDDIGAENTDVDFFIRFGRANDYYEVQYPVYEGWDKQHKRNYLEIDLDFLTGLKRKEEGYRKFDDNDRFEITDSTRTYAATANFGQDTLRQYSIHGDPALSRIQYFVVGVKNRNRLKPVSGEVWIDELRLSRVRKDAGSAVRFQSQLAVADVGNTTVSYNRRNADFHVLQERLGSGNTSEQFRADTRLQVSKFLPQRWGLKIPFNVSFSENTTTPKYMPGTDIRMINETPPDSVLTKGRQFSYNTSFSKGSKSDNLLTRYTLDNLKFNYSAGRTLNSDVQIAQRLNRNSAGG
;
A
#
# COMPACT_ATOMS: atom_id res chain seq x y z
N VAL A 1 -30.47 8.55 -10.81
CA VAL A 1 -30.21 7.16 -10.33
C VAL A 1 -29.07 6.60 -11.15
N ARG A 2 -27.99 6.14 -10.50
CA ARG A 2 -26.92 5.41 -11.18
C ARG A 2 -27.30 3.94 -11.20
N ARG A 3 -27.31 3.31 -12.38
CA ARG A 3 -27.67 1.88 -12.55
C ARG A 3 -26.68 1.09 -13.42
N ARG A 4 -25.94 1.77 -14.30
CA ARG A 4 -25.11 1.16 -15.36
C ARG A 4 -23.84 0.44 -14.89
N PHE A 5 -23.49 0.53 -13.61
CA PHE A 5 -22.34 -0.22 -13.11
C PHE A 5 -22.63 -1.71 -12.94
N TRP A 6 -23.91 -2.07 -12.81
CA TRP A 6 -24.36 -3.44 -12.59
C TRP A 6 -25.33 -3.85 -13.69
N SER A 7 -25.10 -5.03 -14.25
CA SER A 7 -25.94 -5.65 -15.26
C SER A 7 -26.56 -6.93 -14.73
N ARG A 8 -27.66 -7.37 -15.35
CA ARG A 8 -28.19 -8.72 -15.11
C ARG A 8 -27.09 -9.71 -15.51
N SER A 9 -26.85 -10.69 -14.65
CA SER A 9 -25.81 -11.69 -14.89
C SER A 9 -26.31 -12.85 -15.77
N SER A 10 -25.39 -13.51 -16.46
CA SER A 10 -25.52 -14.91 -16.91
C SER A 10 -25.83 -15.88 -15.78
N THR A 11 -26.27 -17.08 -16.16
CA THR A 11 -26.58 -18.15 -15.21
C THR A 11 -25.30 -18.69 -14.56
N PRO A 12 -25.18 -18.68 -13.21
CA PRO A 12 -24.04 -19.30 -12.55
C PRO A 12 -23.90 -20.78 -12.89
N LEU A 13 -22.68 -21.27 -13.05
CA LEU A 13 -22.44 -22.68 -13.36
C LEU A 13 -23.07 -23.58 -12.27
N GLY A 14 -23.77 -24.62 -12.70
CA GLY A 14 -24.47 -25.55 -11.81
C GLY A 14 -25.86 -25.08 -11.36
N ARG A 15 -26.28 -23.86 -11.70
CA ARG A 15 -27.65 -23.38 -11.48
C ARG A 15 -28.55 -23.63 -12.70
N ASN A 16 -29.83 -23.80 -12.45
CA ASN A 16 -30.83 -23.94 -13.52
C ASN A 16 -31.33 -22.54 -13.94
N PRO A 17 -31.23 -22.15 -15.23
CA PRO A 17 -31.74 -20.87 -15.73
C PRO A 17 -33.23 -20.66 -15.41
N LYS A 18 -34.04 -21.72 -15.47
CA LYS A 18 -35.48 -21.64 -15.17
C LYS A 18 -35.80 -21.35 -13.70
N HIS A 19 -34.85 -21.53 -12.79
CA HIS A 19 -35.03 -21.26 -11.35
C HIS A 19 -34.62 -19.83 -10.96
N ARG A 20 -34.29 -18.98 -11.94
CA ARG A 20 -33.98 -17.58 -11.69
C ARG A 20 -35.18 -16.88 -11.05
N SER A 21 -34.95 -16.18 -9.95
CA SER A 21 -35.92 -15.33 -9.25
C SER A 21 -35.92 -13.92 -9.82
N GLU A 22 -36.94 -13.16 -9.47
CA GLU A 22 -37.01 -11.74 -9.81
C GLU A 22 -36.09 -10.95 -8.88
N MET A 23 -35.29 -10.06 -9.44
CA MET A 23 -34.47 -9.14 -8.67
C MET A 23 -34.27 -7.85 -9.43
N PHE A 24 -34.57 -6.74 -8.77
CA PHE A 24 -34.26 -5.40 -9.26
C PHE A 24 -33.26 -4.72 -8.32
N TRP A 25 -32.36 -3.94 -8.90
CA TRP A 25 -31.27 -3.28 -8.21
C TRP A 25 -31.17 -1.81 -8.57
N TYR A 26 -30.88 -0.99 -7.57
CA TYR A 26 -30.80 0.45 -7.78
C TYR A 26 -29.95 1.14 -6.71
N ASN A 27 -29.47 2.33 -7.05
CA ASN A 27 -29.07 3.31 -6.06
C ASN A 27 -30.26 4.25 -5.80
N PRO A 28 -30.72 4.40 -4.54
CA PRO A 28 -31.81 5.33 -4.21
C PRO A 28 -31.52 6.75 -4.74
N TRP A 29 -32.57 7.45 -5.18
CA TRP A 29 -32.46 8.81 -5.71
C TRP A 29 -31.93 9.77 -4.65
N THR A 30 -32.38 9.58 -3.40
CA THR A 30 -31.82 10.28 -2.25
C THR A 30 -30.70 9.43 -1.67
N GLN A 31 -29.47 9.94 -1.79
CA GLN A 31 -28.29 9.28 -1.23
C GLN A 31 -28.38 9.19 0.31
N VAL A 32 -27.73 8.17 0.87
CA VAL A 32 -27.69 7.93 2.31
C VAL A 32 -26.60 8.82 2.94
N LEU A 33 -26.85 9.37 4.13
CA LEU A 33 -25.79 10.07 4.86
C LEU A 33 -24.67 9.08 5.18
N THR A 34 -23.43 9.41 4.85
CA THR A 34 -22.27 8.53 5.10
C THR A 34 -22.16 8.14 6.58
N GLN A 35 -22.58 9.02 7.49
CA GLN A 35 -22.58 8.77 8.94
C GLN A 35 -23.70 7.83 9.41
N ASP A 36 -24.74 7.60 8.60
CA ASP A 36 -25.75 6.56 8.84
C ASP A 36 -25.27 5.17 8.38
N ILE A 37 -24.02 5.07 7.89
CA ILE A 37 -23.31 3.82 7.56
C ILE A 37 -22.06 3.67 8.45
N TRP A 38 -21.20 4.70 8.46
CA TRP A 38 -19.99 4.80 9.27
C TRP A 38 -20.05 5.99 10.24
N PRO A 39 -20.59 5.80 11.46
CA PRO A 39 -20.79 6.91 12.41
C PRO A 39 -19.51 7.64 12.82
N ASN A 40 -18.37 6.94 12.78
CA ASN A 40 -17.06 7.49 13.14
C ASN A 40 -16.36 8.21 11.99
N GLN A 41 -16.86 8.10 10.76
CA GLN A 41 -16.25 8.73 9.60
C GLN A 41 -16.51 10.24 9.63
N GLN A 42 -15.43 11.03 9.56
CA GLN A 42 -15.56 12.47 9.46
C GLN A 42 -15.96 12.88 8.05
N THR A 43 -16.99 13.70 7.96
CA THR A 43 -17.53 14.17 6.69
C THR A 43 -17.45 15.69 6.60
N SER A 44 -17.28 16.19 5.38
CA SER A 44 -17.22 17.61 5.09
C SER A 44 -17.77 17.88 3.71
N ILE A 45 -18.45 19.02 3.54
CA ILE A 45 -18.92 19.50 2.23
C ILE A 45 -17.71 19.66 1.28
N ARG A 46 -16.55 20.07 1.81
CA ARG A 46 -15.32 20.26 1.00
C ARG A 46 -14.75 18.96 0.47
N ALA A 47 -14.84 17.90 1.28
CA ALA A 47 -14.43 16.55 0.91
C ALA A 47 -15.44 15.85 0.00
N GLN A 48 -16.64 16.42 -0.18
CA GLN A 48 -17.74 15.84 -0.97
C GLN A 48 -18.11 14.41 -0.55
N ASN A 49 -17.99 14.09 0.76
CA ASN A 49 -18.17 12.74 1.30
C ASN A 49 -19.31 12.62 2.32
N GLN A 50 -20.24 13.59 2.35
CA GLN A 50 -21.38 13.57 3.30
C GLN A 50 -22.46 12.55 2.93
N LEU A 51 -22.53 12.20 1.65
CA LEU A 51 -23.52 11.30 1.08
C LEU A 51 -22.81 10.12 0.42
N THR A 52 -23.40 8.94 0.56
CA THR A 52 -22.93 7.68 0.00
C THR A 52 -24.04 7.05 -0.85
N ASP A 53 -23.67 6.57 -2.02
CA ASP A 53 -24.53 5.73 -2.85
C ASP A 53 -24.57 4.32 -2.27
N VAL A 54 -25.78 3.81 -2.03
CA VAL A 54 -26.00 2.43 -1.54
C VAL A 54 -26.67 1.64 -2.64
N LEU A 55 -26.17 0.46 -2.96
CA LEU A 55 -26.82 -0.46 -3.90
C LEU A 55 -27.87 -1.27 -3.15
N VAL A 56 -29.13 -1.17 -3.54
CA VAL A 56 -30.21 -1.98 -2.98
C VAL A 56 -30.51 -3.12 -3.92
N LEU A 57 -30.53 -4.35 -3.39
CA LEU A 57 -30.93 -5.57 -4.08
C LEU A 57 -32.27 -6.01 -3.49
N ASN A 58 -33.35 -5.88 -4.26
CA ASN A 58 -34.65 -6.42 -3.87
C ASN A 58 -34.86 -7.75 -4.57
N TYR A 59 -34.85 -8.83 -3.79
CA TYR A 59 -35.07 -10.17 -4.29
C TYR A 59 -36.51 -10.58 -4.03
N MET A 60 -37.16 -11.16 -5.04
CA MET A 60 -38.47 -11.76 -4.93
C MET A 60 -38.51 -13.12 -5.61
N ARG A 61 -38.95 -14.11 -4.86
CA ARG A 61 -39.12 -15.47 -5.37
C ARG A 61 -40.40 -15.57 -6.18
N ARG A 62 -40.27 -16.10 -7.40
CA ARG A 62 -41.38 -16.40 -8.32
C ARG A 62 -42.45 -17.28 -7.65
N ASP A 63 -43.73 -16.94 -7.82
CA ASP A 63 -44.82 -17.59 -7.09
C ASP A 63 -44.92 -19.10 -7.31
N LEU A 64 -44.73 -19.56 -8.57
CA LEU A 64 -44.75 -20.98 -8.87
C LEU A 64 -43.62 -21.74 -8.14
N HIS A 65 -42.45 -21.11 -8.02
CA HIS A 65 -41.27 -21.70 -7.39
C HIS A 65 -41.45 -21.83 -5.87
N ARG A 66 -42.21 -20.93 -5.23
CA ARG A 66 -42.44 -20.95 -3.77
C ARG A 66 -42.97 -22.29 -3.24
N GLN A 67 -43.66 -23.05 -4.08
CA GLN A 67 -44.25 -24.35 -3.71
C GLN A 67 -43.52 -25.56 -4.35
N THR A 68 -42.75 -25.35 -5.40
CA THR A 68 -42.27 -26.43 -6.28
C THR A 68 -40.75 -26.58 -6.33
N VAL A 69 -40.02 -25.53 -5.97
CA VAL A 69 -38.55 -25.49 -5.98
C VAL A 69 -38.10 -25.33 -4.53
N ASP A 70 -36.87 -25.71 -4.21
CA ASP A 70 -36.26 -25.41 -2.92
C ASP A 70 -35.73 -23.95 -2.91
N PRO A 71 -35.89 -23.16 -1.83
CA PRO A 71 -35.37 -21.79 -1.76
C PRO A 71 -33.88 -21.69 -2.10
N ASP A 72 -33.07 -22.68 -1.73
CA ASP A 72 -31.63 -22.70 -1.99
C ASP A 72 -31.33 -22.92 -3.47
N SER A 73 -32.25 -23.53 -4.22
CA SER A 73 -32.11 -23.75 -5.67
C SER A 73 -32.48 -22.52 -6.50
N ASN A 74 -33.31 -21.62 -5.95
CA ASN A 74 -33.63 -20.35 -6.59
C ASN A 74 -32.46 -19.36 -6.44
N TRP A 75 -32.29 -18.50 -7.43
CA TRP A 75 -31.16 -17.59 -7.46
C TRP A 75 -31.48 -16.33 -8.26
N ALA A 76 -30.84 -15.21 -7.94
CA ALA A 76 -30.80 -14.04 -8.80
C ALA A 76 -29.44 -13.35 -8.63
N SER A 77 -28.89 -12.81 -9.71
CA SER A 77 -27.53 -12.27 -9.69
C SER A 77 -27.35 -11.01 -10.52
N VAL A 78 -26.46 -10.14 -10.02
CA VAL A 78 -25.95 -8.95 -10.70
C VAL A 78 -24.45 -9.12 -10.95
N THR A 79 -23.97 -8.63 -12.09
CA THR A 79 -22.55 -8.66 -12.46
C THR A 79 -22.07 -7.25 -12.77
N ALA A 80 -20.82 -6.95 -12.40
CA ALA A 80 -20.10 -5.74 -12.77
C ALA A 80 -18.73 -6.12 -13.36
N SER A 81 -18.27 -5.35 -14.34
CA SER A 81 -16.91 -5.42 -14.86
C SER A 81 -15.97 -4.58 -14.00
N LEU A 82 -14.75 -5.07 -13.79
CA LEU A 82 -13.67 -4.32 -13.18
C LEU A 82 -12.98 -3.44 -14.24
N TYR A 83 -12.34 -2.36 -13.81
CA TYR A 83 -11.46 -1.61 -14.69
C TYR A 83 -10.18 -2.41 -14.94
N SER A 84 -9.58 -2.24 -16.12
CA SER A 84 -8.34 -2.95 -16.50
C SER A 84 -7.17 -2.73 -15.54
N SER A 85 -7.13 -1.59 -14.82
CA SER A 85 -6.14 -1.33 -13.76
C SER A 85 -6.29 -2.26 -12.55
N ASP A 86 -7.49 -2.80 -12.35
CA ASP A 86 -7.90 -3.56 -11.17
C ASP A 86 -8.01 -5.06 -11.48
N PHE A 87 -7.55 -5.50 -12.65
CA PHE A 87 -7.57 -6.93 -12.98
C PHE A 87 -6.60 -7.74 -12.13
N ASN A 88 -5.46 -7.14 -11.74
CA ASN A 88 -4.44 -7.84 -10.99
C ASN A 88 -4.70 -7.75 -9.48
N GLN A 89 -5.24 -8.84 -8.93
CA GLN A 89 -5.53 -9.05 -7.53
C GLN A 89 -4.54 -10.02 -6.85
N SER A 90 -3.37 -10.28 -7.46
CA SER A 90 -2.38 -11.23 -6.93
C SER A 90 -1.78 -10.83 -5.57
N GLN A 91 -1.86 -9.55 -5.21
CA GLN A 91 -1.41 -9.02 -3.91
C GLN A 91 -2.56 -8.77 -2.94
N SER A 92 -3.79 -9.01 -3.38
CA SER A 92 -4.98 -8.86 -2.56
C SER A 92 -5.15 -10.08 -1.66
N LYS A 93 -5.83 -9.88 -0.53
CA LYS A 93 -5.96 -10.89 0.53
C LYS A 93 -7.40 -11.12 0.93
N PHE A 94 -8.24 -10.09 0.91
CA PHE A 94 -9.63 -10.20 1.33
C PHE A 94 -10.56 -9.59 0.29
N PHE A 95 -11.73 -10.20 0.15
CA PHE A 95 -12.91 -9.56 -0.38
C PHE A 95 -13.71 -9.00 0.80
N GLU A 96 -14.05 -7.72 0.74
CA GLU A 96 -14.81 -7.02 1.78
C GLU A 96 -16.13 -6.50 1.22
N ILE A 97 -17.21 -6.72 1.95
CA ILE A 97 -18.54 -6.22 1.60
C ILE A 97 -19.29 -5.71 2.84
N TRP A 98 -19.79 -4.48 2.74
CA TRP A 98 -20.62 -3.84 3.76
C TRP A 98 -22.10 -4.02 3.42
N LEU A 99 -22.79 -4.82 4.23
CA LEU A 99 -24.17 -5.21 4.03
C LEU A 99 -25.09 -4.70 5.13
N LEU A 100 -26.31 -4.32 4.75
CA LEU A 100 -27.44 -4.16 5.65
C LEU A 100 -28.56 -5.10 5.19
N SER A 101 -28.98 -5.96 6.11
CA SER A 101 -30.03 -6.95 5.94
C SER A 101 -30.85 -7.07 7.23
N SER A 102 -32.06 -7.62 7.11
CA SER A 102 -32.89 -7.97 8.27
C SER A 102 -32.17 -8.99 9.17
N ASP A 103 -32.37 -8.92 10.48
CA ASP A 103 -31.80 -9.89 11.43
C ASP A 103 -32.37 -11.31 11.26
N ASN A 104 -33.54 -11.43 10.61
CA ASN A 104 -34.19 -12.70 10.27
C ASN A 104 -34.00 -13.06 8.79
N THR A 105 -32.95 -12.56 8.14
CA THR A 105 -32.64 -12.95 6.75
C THR A 105 -32.11 -14.38 6.74
N ASP A 106 -32.68 -15.22 5.86
CA ASP A 106 -32.18 -16.57 5.56
C ASP A 106 -31.43 -16.58 4.21
N ALA A 107 -30.95 -15.42 3.76
CA ALA A 107 -30.31 -15.27 2.47
C ALA A 107 -28.86 -15.76 2.49
N THR A 108 -28.49 -16.53 1.48
CA THR A 108 -27.09 -16.85 1.16
C THR A 108 -26.61 -15.93 0.05
N MET A 109 -25.47 -15.27 0.26
CA MET A 109 -24.78 -14.52 -0.77
C MET A 109 -23.63 -15.36 -1.34
N THR A 110 -23.57 -15.46 -2.67
CA THR A 110 -22.45 -16.06 -3.39
C THR A 110 -21.76 -15.00 -4.23
N VAL A 111 -20.44 -14.89 -4.08
CA VAL A 111 -19.60 -13.93 -4.79
C VAL A 111 -18.69 -14.70 -5.74
N ASP A 112 -18.73 -14.32 -7.02
CA ASP A 112 -17.84 -14.87 -8.03
C ASP A 112 -16.89 -13.79 -8.55
N LEU A 113 -15.60 -14.14 -8.65
CA LEU A 113 -14.51 -13.27 -9.11
C LEU A 113 -13.77 -13.96 -10.25
N GLY A 114 -13.81 -13.38 -11.46
CA GLY A 114 -13.03 -13.91 -12.58
C GLY A 114 -13.56 -13.57 -13.96
N PHE A 115 -13.52 -14.53 -14.87
CA PHE A 115 -14.24 -14.47 -16.14
C PHE A 115 -15.65 -15.00 -15.91
N ILE A 116 -16.64 -14.18 -16.20
CA ILE A 116 -18.05 -14.52 -16.03
C ILE A 116 -18.68 -14.36 -17.39
N SER A 117 -19.47 -15.35 -17.81
CA SER A 117 -20.13 -15.29 -19.11
C SER A 117 -20.99 -14.04 -19.20
N GLU A 118 -20.92 -13.38 -20.35
CA GLU A 118 -21.76 -12.25 -20.71
C GLU A 118 -23.14 -12.67 -21.25
N ASP A 119 -23.29 -13.95 -21.62
CA ASP A 119 -24.51 -14.58 -22.12
C ASP A 119 -25.60 -14.65 -21.03
N GLN A 120 -26.52 -13.68 -21.02
CA GLN A 120 -27.48 -13.51 -19.93
C GLN A 120 -28.59 -14.57 -19.96
N ASN A 121 -29.02 -14.95 -21.16
CA ASN A 121 -30.11 -15.92 -21.39
C ASN A 121 -29.59 -17.36 -21.59
N GLY A 122 -28.30 -17.56 -21.85
CA GLY A 122 -27.65 -18.86 -21.98
C GLY A 122 -27.80 -19.51 -23.36
N ASN A 123 -28.08 -18.73 -24.41
CA ASN A 123 -28.33 -19.25 -25.76
C ASN A 123 -27.03 -19.39 -26.60
N GLY A 124 -25.89 -18.86 -26.13
CA GLY A 124 -24.60 -18.86 -26.80
C GLY A 124 -24.49 -17.91 -28.00
N ILE A 125 -25.42 -16.97 -28.13
CA ILE A 125 -25.54 -15.97 -29.20
C ILE A 125 -25.39 -14.60 -28.56
N PHE A 126 -24.56 -13.74 -29.17
CA PHE A 126 -24.42 -12.37 -28.71
C PHE A 126 -25.73 -11.59 -28.94
N ASN A 127 -26.35 -11.16 -27.86
CA ASN A 127 -27.53 -10.29 -27.90
C ASN A 127 -27.16 -8.80 -27.79
N THR A 128 -27.71 -8.00 -28.69
CA THR A 128 -27.68 -6.53 -28.63
C THR A 128 -28.88 -5.96 -29.38
N GLU A 129 -29.35 -4.81 -28.92
CA GLU A 129 -30.41 -4.05 -29.61
C GLU A 129 -29.92 -3.44 -30.93
N ASP A 130 -28.60 -3.20 -31.08
CA ASP A 130 -27.99 -2.59 -32.27
C ASP A 130 -28.08 -3.51 -33.49
N ARG A 131 -28.94 -3.18 -34.47
CA ARG A 131 -29.12 -4.02 -35.64
C ARG A 131 -28.03 -3.76 -36.68
N PRO A 132 -27.48 -4.81 -37.33
CA PRO A 132 -26.50 -4.64 -38.39
C PRO A 132 -27.01 -3.78 -39.56
N GLU A 133 -26.27 -2.71 -39.90
CA GLU A 133 -26.54 -1.86 -41.07
C GLU A 133 -25.61 -2.21 -42.25
N ALA A 134 -25.90 -1.71 -43.46
CA ALA A 134 -25.12 -1.97 -44.66
C ALA A 134 -23.66 -1.50 -44.50
N GLY A 135 -22.76 -2.45 -44.25
CA GLY A 135 -21.32 -2.21 -44.04
C GLY A 135 -20.87 -2.23 -42.57
N LEU A 136 -21.79 -2.42 -41.63
CA LEU A 136 -21.53 -2.52 -40.19
C LEU A 136 -22.11 -3.83 -39.65
N LEU A 137 -21.24 -4.78 -39.29
CA LEU A 137 -21.64 -6.14 -38.90
C LEU A 137 -22.33 -6.22 -37.51
N ILE A 138 -22.19 -5.19 -36.68
CA ILE A 138 -22.67 -5.13 -35.29
C ILE A 138 -23.47 -3.83 -35.06
N GLY A 139 -23.94 -3.20 -36.14
CA GLY A 139 -24.70 -1.95 -36.07
C GLY A 139 -23.87 -0.68 -35.91
N ASN A 140 -24.53 0.44 -35.61
CA ASN A 140 -23.99 1.80 -35.73
C ASN A 140 -23.70 2.48 -34.38
N THR A 141 -23.87 1.77 -33.27
CA THR A 141 -23.71 2.19 -31.86
C THR A 141 -24.73 3.21 -31.37
N LEU A 142 -25.78 3.48 -32.13
CA LEU A 142 -26.88 4.38 -31.79
C LEU A 142 -28.15 3.56 -31.71
N LEU A 143 -28.96 3.80 -30.67
CA LEU A 143 -30.23 3.12 -30.53
C LEU A 143 -31.30 3.84 -31.37
N GLU A 144 -31.95 3.09 -32.25
CA GLU A 144 -33.15 3.53 -32.98
C GLU A 144 -34.45 3.13 -32.28
N ASP A 145 -35.53 3.89 -32.53
CA ASP A 145 -36.80 3.72 -31.81
C ASP A 145 -37.46 2.34 -32.06
N ASP A 146 -37.13 1.65 -33.16
CA ASP A 146 -37.63 0.30 -33.48
C ASP A 146 -36.69 -0.85 -33.05
N GLU A 147 -35.57 -0.49 -32.43
CA GLU A 147 -34.57 -1.40 -31.86
C GLU A 147 -34.70 -1.57 -30.33
N ASP A 148 -35.32 -0.60 -29.66
CA ASP A 148 -35.58 -0.56 -28.20
C ASP A 148 -36.71 -1.53 -27.81
N ILE A 149 -36.50 -2.82 -28.11
CA ILE A 149 -37.40 -3.96 -27.88
C ILE A 149 -36.83 -4.96 -26.87
N GLY A 150 -35.87 -4.53 -26.06
CA GLY A 150 -35.25 -5.38 -25.05
C GLY A 150 -34.06 -6.20 -25.56
N LEU A 151 -33.25 -6.67 -24.59
CA LEU A 151 -32.06 -7.48 -24.87
C LEU A 151 -32.40 -8.93 -25.26
N ASP A 152 -33.61 -9.38 -24.96
CA ASP A 152 -34.13 -10.68 -25.40
C ASP A 152 -34.40 -10.72 -26.92
N GLY A 153 -34.65 -9.57 -27.55
CA GLY A 153 -34.82 -9.39 -28.98
C GLY A 153 -36.24 -9.66 -29.48
N CYS A 154 -37.25 -9.61 -28.62
CA CYS A 154 -38.65 -9.74 -29.02
C CYS A 154 -39.57 -8.86 -28.18
N THR A 155 -40.62 -8.34 -28.81
CA THR A 155 -41.65 -7.53 -28.13
C THR A 155 -42.53 -8.35 -27.20
N ASP A 156 -43.14 -7.72 -26.19
CA ASP A 156 -44.04 -8.32 -25.17
C ASP A 156 -44.89 -9.54 -25.63
N PRO A 157 -45.61 -9.53 -26.78
CA PRO A 157 -46.50 -10.62 -27.14
C PRO A 157 -45.79 -11.95 -27.44
N PHE A 158 -44.49 -11.93 -27.72
CA PHE A 158 -43.69 -13.09 -28.11
C PHE A 158 -42.72 -13.54 -27.02
N GLU A 159 -42.78 -12.95 -25.83
CA GLU A 159 -41.93 -13.33 -24.71
C GLU A 159 -42.37 -14.66 -24.07
N ASP A 160 -41.44 -15.36 -23.42
CA ASP A 160 -41.70 -16.66 -22.76
C ASP A 160 -41.88 -16.58 -21.24
N GLY A 161 -41.55 -15.44 -20.63
CA GLY A 161 -41.56 -15.20 -19.18
C GLY A 161 -40.37 -15.80 -18.41
N TYR A 162 -39.40 -16.37 -19.10
CA TYR A 162 -38.11 -16.79 -18.57
C TYR A 162 -36.99 -15.81 -18.94
N GLY A 163 -37.27 -14.77 -19.73
CA GLY A 163 -36.30 -13.82 -20.27
C GLY A 163 -35.80 -14.19 -21.66
N GLY A 164 -36.58 -14.97 -22.41
CA GLY A 164 -36.32 -15.31 -23.81
C GLY A 164 -37.58 -15.17 -24.66
N CYS A 165 -37.46 -15.59 -25.92
CA CYS A 165 -38.49 -15.42 -26.93
C CYS A 165 -39.13 -16.76 -27.32
N LEU A 166 -40.46 -16.75 -27.46
CA LEU A 166 -41.21 -17.78 -28.15
C LEU A 166 -40.91 -17.71 -29.66
N PRO A 167 -41.11 -18.81 -30.40
CA PRO A 167 -41.04 -18.78 -31.85
C PRO A 167 -42.07 -17.79 -32.43
N ASP A 168 -41.68 -16.99 -33.42
CA ASP A 168 -42.47 -15.90 -34.07
C ASP A 168 -43.91 -16.27 -34.50
N SER A 169 -44.25 -17.55 -34.54
CA SER A 169 -45.58 -18.07 -34.87
C SER A 169 -46.56 -18.17 -33.70
N ILE A 170 -46.10 -18.00 -32.46
CA ILE A 170 -46.89 -18.26 -31.24
C ILE A 170 -46.76 -17.07 -30.29
N THR A 171 -47.89 -16.51 -29.87
CA THR A 171 -47.90 -15.48 -28.83
C THR A 171 -48.01 -16.08 -27.43
N TYR A 172 -47.57 -15.35 -26.42
CA TYR A 172 -47.70 -15.74 -25.01
C TYR A 172 -49.15 -16.10 -24.66
N ALA A 173 -50.13 -15.30 -25.11
CA ALA A 173 -51.55 -15.56 -24.88
C ALA A 173 -52.03 -16.88 -25.52
N GLN A 174 -51.49 -17.25 -26.70
CA GLN A 174 -51.79 -18.52 -27.34
C GLN A 174 -51.17 -19.68 -26.56
N ALA A 175 -49.91 -19.55 -26.15
CA ALA A 175 -49.21 -20.55 -25.34
C ALA A 175 -49.89 -20.77 -23.98
N LEU A 176 -50.39 -19.71 -23.34
CA LEU A 176 -51.13 -19.76 -22.08
C LEU A 176 -52.48 -20.49 -22.22
N SER A 177 -53.10 -20.40 -23.40
CA SER A 177 -54.40 -21.05 -23.67
C SER A 177 -54.30 -22.52 -24.05
N ASP A 178 -53.11 -23.01 -24.40
CA ASP A 178 -52.86 -24.39 -24.82
C ASP A 178 -52.06 -25.15 -23.74
N PRO A 179 -52.66 -26.19 -23.11
CA PRO A 179 -51.98 -26.98 -22.08
C PRO A 179 -50.65 -27.59 -22.53
N ILE A 180 -50.48 -27.91 -23.82
CA ILE A 180 -49.23 -28.48 -24.36
C ILE A 180 -48.14 -27.41 -24.46
N MET A 181 -48.51 -26.19 -24.84
CA MET A 181 -47.57 -25.07 -25.04
C MET A 181 -47.25 -24.36 -23.73
N SER A 182 -48.05 -24.57 -22.68
CA SER A 182 -47.80 -24.03 -21.34
C SER A 182 -46.46 -24.45 -20.71
N GLU A 183 -45.81 -25.51 -21.21
CA GLU A 183 -44.46 -25.93 -20.78
C GLU A 183 -43.33 -25.03 -21.33
N LEU A 184 -43.62 -24.25 -22.38
CA LEU A 184 -42.70 -23.31 -23.01
C LEU A 184 -42.65 -21.96 -22.29
N ILE A 185 -43.66 -21.64 -21.50
CA ILE A 185 -43.83 -20.35 -20.85
C ILE A 185 -43.85 -20.45 -19.33
N TYR A 186 -43.53 -19.35 -18.65
CA TYR A 186 -43.70 -19.26 -17.20
C TYR A 186 -45.15 -18.91 -16.85
N ILE A 187 -45.85 -19.77 -16.09
CA ILE A 187 -47.30 -19.61 -15.77
C ILE A 187 -47.59 -19.17 -14.32
N GLY A 188 -46.74 -18.32 -13.73
CA GLY A 188 -46.93 -17.83 -12.36
C GLY A 188 -48.07 -16.80 -12.20
N THR A 189 -48.66 -16.74 -11.01
CA THR A 189 -49.71 -15.74 -10.68
C THR A 189 -49.21 -14.31 -10.53
N ASN A 190 -47.90 -14.14 -10.34
CA ASN A 190 -47.24 -12.85 -10.20
C ASN A 190 -46.80 -12.24 -11.53
N LEU A 191 -46.98 -12.94 -12.65
CA LEU A 191 -46.57 -12.50 -13.97
C LEU A 191 -47.52 -11.43 -14.51
N ASP A 192 -46.98 -10.36 -15.10
CA ASP A 192 -47.75 -9.47 -15.96
C ASP A 192 -47.88 -10.11 -17.34
N THR A 193 -49.09 -10.44 -17.78
CA THR A 193 -49.30 -11.03 -19.11
C THR A 193 -49.08 -10.04 -20.26
N LEU A 194 -48.96 -8.75 -19.94
CA LEU A 194 -48.63 -7.69 -20.90
C LEU A 194 -47.13 -7.42 -21.00
N ASP A 195 -46.33 -7.99 -20.09
CA ASP A 195 -44.87 -7.92 -20.05
C ASP A 195 -44.34 -9.24 -19.44
N PRO A 196 -44.48 -10.38 -20.16
CA PRO A 196 -44.08 -11.68 -19.63
C PRO A 196 -42.63 -11.74 -19.10
N ASN A 197 -41.65 -11.14 -19.76
CA ASN A 197 -40.24 -11.18 -19.32
C ASN A 197 -39.91 -10.16 -18.24
N ASN A 198 -40.81 -9.22 -17.96
CA ASN A 198 -40.66 -8.14 -16.99
C ASN A 198 -39.42 -7.30 -17.30
N ASP A 199 -39.26 -6.94 -18.57
CA ASP A 199 -38.11 -6.18 -19.08
C ASP A 199 -38.49 -4.77 -19.55
N ASN A 200 -39.78 -4.40 -19.51
CA ASN A 200 -40.21 -3.03 -19.78
C ASN A 200 -39.63 -2.04 -18.76
N TRP A 201 -39.15 -0.91 -19.27
CA TRP A 201 -38.59 0.15 -18.45
C TRP A 201 -39.64 1.16 -17.98
N LYS A 202 -39.61 1.48 -16.68
CA LYS A 202 -40.43 2.57 -16.12
C LYS A 202 -39.80 3.23 -14.91
N PHE A 203 -39.76 4.56 -14.94
CA PHE A 203 -39.32 5.36 -13.80
C PHE A 203 -39.96 6.76 -13.82
N LYS A 204 -40.40 7.22 -12.65
CA LYS A 204 -40.89 8.58 -12.46
C LYS A 204 -40.23 9.22 -11.24
N GLU A 205 -39.59 10.36 -11.45
CA GLU A 205 -38.90 11.09 -10.37
C GLU A 205 -39.87 11.53 -9.25
N GLU A 206 -41.11 11.83 -9.63
CA GLU A 206 -42.18 12.33 -8.75
C GLU A 206 -42.76 11.25 -7.81
N ASP A 207 -42.51 9.97 -8.09
CA ASP A 207 -43.01 8.88 -7.25
C ASP A 207 -42.34 8.89 -5.87
N SER A 208 -43.11 8.46 -4.87
CA SER A 208 -42.64 8.42 -3.47
C SER A 208 -41.43 7.50 -3.32
N GLU A 209 -40.45 7.90 -2.52
CA GLU A 209 -39.23 7.12 -2.31
C GLU A 209 -39.55 5.78 -1.65
N GLY A 210 -39.13 4.69 -2.29
CA GLY A 210 -39.35 3.31 -1.84
C GLY A 210 -39.05 2.31 -2.95
N PRO A 211 -39.08 0.99 -2.67
CA PRO A 211 -38.74 -0.03 -3.66
C PRO A 211 -39.61 0.00 -4.92
N GLU A 212 -40.91 0.28 -4.77
CA GLU A 212 -41.87 0.32 -5.89
C GLU A 212 -41.51 1.36 -6.97
N LYS A 213 -40.89 2.48 -6.59
CA LYS A 213 -40.40 3.51 -7.53
C LYS A 213 -39.35 2.98 -8.49
N TYR A 214 -38.63 1.93 -8.09
CA TYR A 214 -37.49 1.36 -8.80
C TYR A 214 -37.76 -0.04 -9.35
N ARG A 215 -38.99 -0.55 -9.24
CA ARG A 215 -39.31 -1.93 -9.61
C ARG A 215 -38.91 -2.26 -11.04
N ASP A 216 -39.15 -1.32 -11.95
CA ASP A 216 -38.97 -1.47 -13.40
C ASP A 216 -37.75 -0.66 -13.89
N ILE A 217 -36.84 -0.29 -12.98
CA ILE A 217 -35.70 0.59 -13.30
C ILE A 217 -34.61 -0.12 -14.11
N ASN A 218 -34.57 -1.45 -14.09
CA ASN A 218 -33.56 -2.25 -14.77
C ASN A 218 -34.05 -2.78 -16.12
N GLY A 219 -35.27 -2.42 -16.55
CA GLY A 219 -35.81 -2.84 -17.85
C GLY A 219 -34.98 -2.36 -19.04
N THR A 220 -34.95 -3.20 -20.07
CA THR A 220 -34.28 -3.00 -21.36
C THR A 220 -35.25 -2.42 -22.38
N GLU A 221 -36.47 -2.94 -22.53
CA GLU A 221 -37.45 -2.41 -23.49
C GLU A 221 -37.96 -1.00 -23.11
N GLY A 222 -37.95 -0.09 -24.08
CA GLY A 222 -38.45 1.28 -23.96
C GLY A 222 -37.55 2.23 -23.17
N ASN A 223 -36.32 1.82 -22.82
CA ASN A 223 -35.45 2.57 -21.93
C ASN A 223 -34.67 3.71 -22.63
N GLY A 224 -34.67 3.71 -23.97
CA GLY A 224 -34.02 4.66 -24.85
C GLY A 224 -34.92 5.78 -25.41
N THR A 225 -36.22 5.75 -25.09
CA THR A 225 -37.23 6.67 -25.63
C THR A 225 -37.05 8.16 -25.30
N ALA A 226 -37.55 9.03 -26.20
CA ALA A 226 -37.22 10.47 -26.26
C ALA A 226 -37.85 11.38 -25.18
N ASP A 227 -38.86 10.93 -24.44
CA ASP A 227 -39.65 11.83 -23.56
C ASP A 227 -38.89 12.26 -22.30
N ARG A 228 -37.97 11.42 -21.79
CA ARG A 228 -36.84 11.77 -20.92
C ARG A 228 -35.83 10.62 -21.03
N PRO A 229 -34.99 10.56 -22.08
CA PRO A 229 -33.99 9.52 -22.15
C PRO A 229 -33.15 9.58 -20.88
N LEU A 230 -32.90 8.43 -20.25
CA LEU A 230 -31.93 8.34 -19.18
C LEU A 230 -30.64 9.06 -19.62
N GLU A 231 -29.87 9.61 -18.70
CA GLU A 231 -28.61 10.30 -19.04
C GLU A 231 -27.68 9.33 -19.81
N GLY A 232 -27.61 9.51 -21.14
CA GLY A 232 -26.90 8.61 -22.05
C GLY A 232 -27.67 7.34 -22.50
N ALA A 233 -29.00 7.23 -22.41
CA ALA A 233 -29.82 6.07 -22.82
C ALA A 233 -30.09 5.92 -24.30
N ARG A 234 -29.49 6.74 -25.15
CA ARG A 234 -29.61 6.56 -26.61
C ARG A 234 -28.60 5.57 -27.18
N TYR A 235 -28.07 4.68 -26.34
CA TYR A 235 -27.14 3.63 -26.74
C TYR A 235 -27.85 2.30 -26.57
N PRO A 236 -27.67 1.36 -27.51
CA PRO A 236 -28.31 0.06 -27.46
C PRO A 236 -27.81 -0.73 -26.25
N ASP A 237 -28.71 -1.46 -25.61
CA ASP A 237 -28.33 -2.45 -24.62
C ASP A 237 -27.65 -3.65 -25.30
N THR A 238 -26.69 -4.22 -24.61
CA THR A 238 -25.82 -5.27 -25.14
C THR A 238 -25.33 -6.18 -24.02
N GLU A 239 -25.10 -7.44 -24.37
CA GLU A 239 -24.43 -8.40 -23.49
C GLU A 239 -22.94 -8.11 -23.30
N ASP A 240 -22.31 -7.24 -24.10
CA ASP A 240 -20.94 -6.78 -23.88
C ASP A 240 -20.88 -5.84 -22.66
N ILE A 241 -20.86 -6.44 -21.46
CA ILE A 241 -20.89 -5.76 -20.16
C ILE A 241 -19.63 -4.92 -19.96
N ASN A 242 -18.47 -5.40 -20.43
CA ASN A 242 -17.19 -4.70 -20.25
C ASN A 242 -16.88 -3.68 -21.36
N ARG A 243 -17.64 -3.69 -22.45
CA ARG A 243 -17.52 -2.80 -23.63
C ARG A 243 -16.18 -2.92 -24.34
N ASP A 244 -15.61 -4.12 -24.39
CA ASP A 244 -14.36 -4.42 -25.10
C ASP A 244 -14.55 -4.80 -26.58
N GLY A 245 -15.81 -4.89 -27.03
CA GLY A 245 -16.21 -5.19 -28.39
C GLY A 245 -16.22 -6.68 -28.72
N ASN A 246 -16.03 -7.56 -27.73
CA ASN A 246 -16.09 -9.01 -27.89
C ASN A 246 -17.13 -9.60 -26.94
N PHE A 247 -17.83 -10.62 -27.43
CA PHE A 247 -18.74 -11.41 -26.60
C PHE A 247 -17.98 -12.47 -25.81
N ASP A 248 -17.85 -12.28 -24.49
CA ASP A 248 -17.16 -13.20 -23.59
C ASP A 248 -18.13 -14.27 -23.03
N ALA A 249 -18.40 -15.35 -23.77
CA ALA A 249 -19.26 -16.47 -23.32
C ALA A 249 -18.57 -17.46 -22.34
N LYS A 250 -17.44 -17.08 -21.74
CA LYS A 250 -16.59 -17.97 -20.93
C LYS A 250 -16.82 -17.75 -19.45
N ASP A 251 -17.21 -18.82 -18.74
CA ASP A 251 -17.10 -18.88 -17.28
C ASP A 251 -15.78 -19.52 -16.83
N ASP A 252 -15.00 -18.78 -16.06
CA ASP A 252 -13.80 -19.27 -15.36
C ASP A 252 -13.53 -18.34 -14.18
N TYR A 253 -14.02 -18.69 -13.00
CA TYR A 253 -14.04 -17.81 -11.84
C TYR A 253 -13.79 -18.57 -10.52
N PHE A 254 -13.35 -17.82 -9.52
CA PHE A 254 -13.32 -18.22 -8.12
C PHE A 254 -14.66 -17.88 -7.46
N THR A 255 -15.19 -18.76 -6.63
CA THR A 255 -16.49 -18.59 -5.96
C THR A 255 -16.38 -18.79 -4.45
N ALA A 256 -17.13 -17.99 -3.69
CA ALA A 256 -17.34 -18.19 -2.26
C ALA A 256 -18.80 -17.86 -1.90
N SER A 257 -19.39 -18.68 -1.04
CA SER A 257 -20.75 -18.51 -0.53
C SER A 257 -20.72 -18.35 0.98
N PHE A 258 -21.57 -17.48 1.51
CA PHE A 258 -21.70 -17.24 2.95
C PHE A 258 -23.13 -16.84 3.31
N ASP A 259 -23.56 -17.27 4.49
CA ASP A 259 -24.88 -16.94 5.05
C ASP A 259 -24.92 -15.50 5.59
N LEU A 260 -25.97 -14.75 5.25
CA LEU A 260 -26.20 -13.38 5.71
C LEU A 260 -26.90 -13.30 7.08
N SER A 261 -27.35 -14.43 7.62
CA SER A 261 -27.90 -14.51 8.96
C SER A 261 -26.85 -14.13 10.01
N PRO A 262 -27.18 -13.26 10.97
CA PRO A 262 -26.25 -12.88 12.05
C PRO A 262 -25.98 -13.99 13.06
N PHE A 263 -26.70 -15.11 12.98
CA PHE A 263 -26.56 -16.26 13.86
C PHE A 263 -25.83 -17.43 13.19
N SER A 264 -25.32 -17.24 11.98
CA SER A 264 -24.59 -18.26 11.22
C SER A 264 -23.14 -18.41 11.71
N GLU A 265 -22.58 -19.60 11.49
CA GLU A 265 -21.13 -19.83 11.70
C GLU A 265 -20.28 -18.97 10.76
N ASP A 266 -20.80 -18.66 9.56
CA ASP A 266 -20.14 -17.78 8.58
C ASP A 266 -20.01 -16.34 9.09
N TRP A 267 -21.00 -15.84 9.82
CA TRP A 267 -20.88 -14.53 10.48
C TRP A 267 -19.72 -14.54 11.48
N GLU A 268 -19.62 -15.55 12.34
CA GLU A 268 -18.52 -15.66 13.30
C GLU A 268 -17.15 -15.77 12.61
N ARG A 269 -17.09 -16.46 11.47
CA ARG A 269 -15.87 -16.69 10.70
C ARG A 269 -15.41 -15.46 9.92
N TYR A 270 -16.33 -14.74 9.28
CA TYR A 270 -16.04 -13.66 8.32
C TYR A 270 -16.36 -12.25 8.84
N GLN A 271 -16.77 -12.08 10.11
CA GLN A 271 -17.03 -10.76 10.68
C GLN A 271 -15.75 -9.89 10.66
N GLY A 272 -15.80 -8.79 9.89
CA GLY A 272 -14.76 -7.74 9.85
C GLY A 272 -15.09 -6.50 10.69
N GLY A 273 -16.34 -6.37 11.16
CA GLY A 273 -16.83 -5.23 11.93
C GLY A 273 -18.33 -5.04 11.81
N TYR A 274 -18.92 -4.17 12.62
CA TYR A 274 -20.30 -3.75 12.47
C TYR A 274 -20.54 -2.35 13.04
N ASN A 275 -21.53 -1.66 12.47
CA ASN A 275 -21.99 -0.35 12.92
C ASN A 275 -23.51 -0.39 13.17
N GLN A 276 -23.92 -0.09 14.39
CA GLN A 276 -25.34 0.08 14.72
C GLN A 276 -25.77 1.52 14.42
N THR A 277 -26.75 1.68 13.54
CA THR A 277 -27.22 2.99 13.07
C THR A 277 -28.75 3.09 13.16
N ARG A 278 -29.31 4.20 12.71
CA ARG A 278 -30.77 4.37 12.61
C ARG A 278 -31.39 3.51 11.51
N MET A 279 -30.62 3.12 10.50
CA MET A 279 -31.08 2.26 9.39
C MET A 279 -31.07 0.78 9.77
N GLY A 280 -30.25 0.42 10.76
CA GLY A 280 -30.08 -0.95 11.24
C GLY A 280 -28.61 -1.26 11.51
N LYS A 281 -28.28 -2.55 11.54
CA LYS A 281 -26.92 -3.04 11.80
C LYS A 281 -26.19 -3.28 10.48
N TRP A 282 -25.33 -2.35 10.11
CA TRP A 282 -24.40 -2.55 9.00
C TRP A 282 -23.32 -3.54 9.40
N ARG A 283 -23.10 -4.57 8.60
CA ARG A 283 -22.18 -5.68 8.83
C ARG A 283 -21.11 -5.70 7.75
N LEU A 284 -19.84 -5.76 8.16
CA LEU A 284 -18.72 -5.98 7.27
C LEU A 284 -18.40 -7.48 7.23
N TYR A 285 -18.58 -8.09 6.07
CA TYR A 285 -18.07 -9.44 5.79
C TYR A 285 -16.71 -9.31 5.12
N ARG A 286 -15.68 -9.93 5.72
CA ARG A 286 -14.30 -9.98 5.25
C ARG A 286 -13.94 -11.43 4.96
N ILE A 287 -13.95 -11.78 3.69
CA ILE A 287 -13.74 -13.16 3.22
C ILE A 287 -12.32 -13.26 2.66
N PRO A 288 -11.46 -14.12 3.22
CA PRO A 288 -10.13 -14.36 2.67
C PRO A 288 -10.21 -14.92 1.25
N LEU A 289 -9.37 -14.43 0.33
CA LEU A 289 -9.37 -14.88 -1.06
C LEU A 289 -8.99 -16.37 -1.20
N ASN A 290 -8.26 -16.95 -0.24
CA ASN A 290 -7.93 -18.38 -0.22
C ASN A 290 -9.14 -19.31 0.05
N GLU A 291 -10.25 -18.76 0.57
CA GLU A 291 -11.51 -19.48 0.76
C GLU A 291 -12.26 -19.64 -0.56
N PHE A 292 -12.04 -18.74 -1.51
CA PHE A 292 -12.69 -18.84 -2.80
C PHE A 292 -12.14 -20.04 -3.56
N LYS A 293 -13.06 -20.92 -3.98
CA LYS A 293 -12.71 -22.14 -4.72
C LYS A 293 -12.95 -21.92 -6.19
N MET A 294 -12.04 -22.46 -6.97
CA MET A 294 -12.18 -22.46 -8.41
C MET A 294 -13.27 -23.45 -8.80
N LEU A 295 -14.32 -22.96 -9.49
CA LEU A 295 -15.49 -23.79 -9.74
C LEU A 295 -15.28 -24.81 -10.87
N ARG A 296 -14.45 -24.48 -11.88
CA ARG A 296 -14.06 -25.41 -12.95
C ARG A 296 -12.78 -26.15 -12.56
N GLU A 297 -12.85 -27.48 -12.45
CA GLU A 297 -11.69 -28.33 -12.13
C GLU A 297 -10.50 -28.18 -13.10
N ASN A 298 -10.76 -27.82 -14.37
CA ASN A 298 -9.76 -27.61 -15.41
C ASN A 298 -9.68 -26.16 -15.93
N GLY A 299 -10.20 -25.18 -15.18
CA GLY A 299 -10.02 -23.78 -15.59
C GLY A 299 -8.55 -23.35 -15.43
N ASN A 300 -8.21 -22.19 -15.99
CA ASN A 300 -6.84 -21.65 -15.94
C ASN A 300 -6.79 -20.23 -15.35
N ILE A 301 -7.81 -19.82 -14.59
CA ILE A 301 -7.83 -18.49 -13.98
C ILE A 301 -6.82 -18.36 -12.84
N THR A 302 -6.18 -17.20 -12.79
CA THR A 302 -5.27 -16.77 -11.73
C THR A 302 -5.71 -15.40 -11.20
N TRP A 303 -5.27 -15.07 -9.97
CA TRP A 303 -5.64 -13.81 -9.32
C TRP A 303 -5.12 -12.55 -10.04
N ASP A 304 -4.20 -12.66 -11.00
CA ASP A 304 -3.74 -11.54 -11.80
C ASP A 304 -4.68 -11.15 -12.96
N THR A 305 -5.74 -11.93 -13.21
CA THR A 305 -6.68 -11.72 -14.32
C THR A 305 -8.16 -11.81 -13.89
N ILE A 306 -8.56 -11.05 -12.88
CA ILE A 306 -9.97 -10.97 -12.45
C ILE A 306 -10.68 -9.88 -13.26
N LYS A 307 -11.60 -10.22 -14.17
CA LYS A 307 -12.29 -9.24 -15.03
C LYS A 307 -13.65 -8.80 -14.46
N PHE A 308 -14.39 -9.70 -13.84
CA PHE A 308 -15.77 -9.49 -13.42
C PHE A 308 -15.98 -9.88 -11.96
N LEU A 309 -16.96 -9.22 -11.35
CA LEU A 309 -17.52 -9.53 -10.04
C LEU A 309 -19.01 -9.83 -10.23
N ARG A 310 -19.47 -10.99 -9.75
CA ARG A 310 -20.90 -11.31 -9.66
C ARG A 310 -21.31 -11.54 -8.23
N MET A 311 -22.46 -11.00 -7.87
CA MET A 311 -23.13 -11.27 -6.58
C MET A 311 -24.45 -11.99 -6.86
N THR A 312 -24.63 -13.15 -6.25
CA THR A 312 -25.81 -14.00 -6.38
C THR A 312 -26.48 -14.16 -5.03
N LEU A 313 -27.80 -14.02 -4.97
CA LEU A 313 -28.62 -14.28 -3.78
C LEU A 313 -29.43 -15.56 -3.97
N SER A 314 -29.48 -16.41 -2.94
CA SER A 314 -30.30 -17.62 -2.86
C SER A 314 -30.80 -17.88 -1.42
N GLY A 315 -31.63 -18.90 -1.20
CA GLY A 315 -32.12 -19.31 0.14
C GLY A 315 -33.29 -18.48 0.69
N ILE A 316 -33.66 -17.39 0.01
CA ILE A 316 -34.74 -16.51 0.44
C ILE A 316 -36.11 -17.17 0.20
N ASN A 317 -36.92 -17.27 1.27
CA ASN A 317 -38.22 -17.93 1.26
C ASN A 317 -39.27 -17.24 0.37
N GLU A 318 -39.42 -15.91 0.48
CA GLU A 318 -40.41 -15.14 -0.28
C GLU A 318 -39.80 -13.89 -0.93
N LYS A 319 -39.38 -12.93 -0.10
CA LYS A 319 -38.73 -11.70 -0.54
C LYS A 319 -37.78 -11.20 0.53
N ASP A 320 -36.71 -10.54 0.11
CA ASP A 320 -35.80 -9.85 1.03
C ASP A 320 -35.18 -8.63 0.34
N MET A 321 -34.70 -7.70 1.16
CA MET A 321 -33.99 -6.51 0.71
C MET A 321 -32.61 -6.48 1.35
N ILE A 322 -31.58 -6.51 0.51
CA ILE A 322 -30.19 -6.45 0.94
C ILE A 322 -29.59 -5.16 0.39
N GLN A 323 -28.99 -4.36 1.26
CA GLN A 323 -28.34 -3.11 0.85
C GLN A 323 -26.83 -3.26 0.99
N VAL A 324 -26.11 -2.81 -0.03
CA VAL A 324 -24.65 -2.87 -0.13
C VAL A 324 -24.11 -1.45 -0.13
N ALA A 325 -23.39 -1.07 0.92
CA ALA A 325 -22.78 0.26 1.01
C ALA A 325 -21.43 0.33 0.30
N LYS A 326 -20.68 -0.78 0.31
CA LYS A 326 -19.30 -0.83 -0.19
C LYS A 326 -18.91 -2.25 -0.53
N VAL A 327 -18.18 -2.43 -1.63
CA VAL A 327 -17.53 -3.68 -2.02
C VAL A 327 -16.08 -3.38 -2.38
N GLU A 328 -15.12 -4.09 -1.82
CA GLU A 328 -13.70 -3.90 -2.10
C GLU A 328 -12.94 -5.23 -2.15
N ILE A 329 -11.90 -5.27 -2.98
CA ILE A 329 -10.87 -6.30 -2.91
C ILE A 329 -9.63 -5.62 -2.31
N VAL A 330 -9.25 -6.02 -1.11
CA VAL A 330 -8.22 -5.34 -0.32
C VAL A 330 -7.00 -6.22 -0.12
N GLY A 331 -5.82 -5.61 -0.26
CA GLY A 331 -4.53 -6.20 0.07
C GLY A 331 -3.98 -5.69 1.40
N ASN A 332 -2.91 -6.32 1.87
CA ASN A 332 -2.14 -5.85 3.01
C ASN A 332 -0.74 -5.43 2.54
N GLU A 333 -0.27 -4.25 2.97
CA GLU A 333 1.12 -3.83 2.71
C GLU A 333 2.13 -4.69 3.47
N TRP A 334 1.68 -5.38 4.52
CA TRP A 334 2.44 -6.39 5.25
C TRP A 334 2.18 -7.77 4.64
N GLN A 335 3.26 -8.41 4.20
CA GLN A 335 3.23 -9.75 3.62
C GLN A 335 3.46 -10.79 4.72
N GLU A 336 2.58 -11.78 4.83
CA GLU A 336 2.80 -12.92 5.72
C GLU A 336 4.06 -13.66 5.30
N LEU A 337 4.96 -13.92 6.24
CA LEU A 337 6.02 -14.90 6.07
C LEU A 337 5.51 -16.30 6.43
N GLY A 338 4.49 -16.37 7.29
CA GLY A 338 3.91 -17.61 7.82
C GLY A 338 4.47 -17.95 9.19
N VAL A 339 4.59 -19.26 9.47
CA VAL A 339 4.96 -19.80 10.79
C VAL A 339 6.31 -20.50 10.74
N ARG A 340 7.13 -20.32 11.78
CA ARG A 340 8.45 -20.95 11.93
C ARG A 340 8.59 -21.61 13.29
N GLY A 341 9.02 -22.86 13.30
CA GLY A 341 9.39 -23.59 14.51
C GLY A 341 10.80 -23.23 15.03
N PRO A 342 11.13 -23.52 16.30
CA PRO A 342 12.36 -23.08 16.95
C PRO A 342 13.67 -23.65 16.34
N SER A 343 13.58 -24.74 15.57
CA SER A 343 14.72 -25.39 14.91
C SER A 343 14.74 -25.18 13.39
N LEU A 344 13.81 -24.41 12.84
CA LEU A 344 13.68 -24.15 11.41
C LEU A 344 14.27 -22.78 11.06
N SER A 345 14.92 -22.67 9.90
CA SER A 345 15.48 -21.41 9.40
C SER A 345 14.50 -20.58 8.58
N THR A 346 13.47 -21.21 8.02
CA THR A 346 12.51 -20.60 7.08
C THR A 346 11.11 -20.66 7.65
N TYR A 347 10.28 -19.67 7.28
CA TYR A 347 8.85 -19.71 7.54
C TYR A 347 8.15 -20.58 6.49
N ALA A 348 7.04 -21.18 6.89
CA ALA A 348 6.10 -21.87 6.01
C ALA A 348 4.76 -21.13 6.08
N GLU A 349 4.18 -20.81 4.93
CA GLU A 349 2.85 -20.20 4.86
C GLU A 349 1.80 -21.18 5.42
N ASP A 350 1.01 -20.70 6.37
CA ASP A 350 -0.09 -21.41 7.00
C ASP A 350 -1.09 -20.38 7.54
N ASP A 351 -1.96 -19.90 6.66
CA ASP A 351 -2.96 -18.86 6.93
C ASP A 351 -3.96 -19.29 8.02
N SER A 352 -4.09 -20.59 8.29
CA SER A 352 -4.97 -21.12 9.34
C SER A 352 -4.42 -20.90 10.74
N VAL A 353 -3.08 -20.83 10.85
CA VAL A 353 -2.36 -20.65 12.12
C VAL A 353 -1.94 -19.20 12.32
N PHE A 354 -1.58 -18.47 11.26
CA PHE A 354 -1.16 -17.08 11.36
C PHE A 354 -1.64 -16.27 10.16
N ALA A 355 -2.33 -15.16 10.43
CA ALA A 355 -2.84 -14.25 9.42
C ALA A 355 -2.66 -12.79 9.85
N VAL A 356 -2.54 -11.90 8.88
CA VAL A 356 -2.33 -10.46 9.09
C VAL A 356 -3.50 -9.67 8.52
N THR A 357 -4.22 -8.97 9.39
CA THR A 357 -5.37 -8.15 9.00
C THR A 357 -5.18 -6.71 9.47
N VAL A 358 -6.18 -5.87 9.25
CA VAL A 358 -6.19 -4.48 9.71
C VAL A 358 -7.47 -4.19 10.50
N ILE A 359 -7.34 -3.34 11.50
CA ILE A 359 -8.44 -2.80 12.28
C ILE A 359 -8.37 -1.27 12.24
N ASN A 360 -9.50 -0.59 12.12
CA ASN A 360 -9.51 0.86 11.93
C ASN A 360 -10.67 1.58 12.61
N THR A 361 -10.54 2.90 12.77
CA THR A 361 -11.48 3.72 13.53
C THR A 361 -12.85 3.94 12.86
N GLU A 362 -12.92 3.83 11.53
CA GLU A 362 -14.16 4.06 10.78
C GLU A 362 -15.06 2.81 10.79
N ASP A 363 -14.45 1.64 10.63
CA ASP A 363 -15.13 0.36 10.52
C ASP A 363 -15.39 -0.29 11.88
N ASN A 364 -14.60 0.01 12.90
CA ASN A 364 -14.62 -0.67 14.19
C ASN A 364 -14.73 0.33 15.35
N THR A 365 -15.93 0.45 15.93
CA THR A 365 -16.24 1.41 17.00
C THR A 365 -15.48 1.15 18.30
N ASP A 366 -15.29 -0.13 18.67
CA ASP A 366 -14.54 -0.51 19.86
C ASP A 366 -13.06 -0.13 19.77
N TYR A 367 -12.47 -0.34 18.59
CA TYR A 367 -11.11 0.09 18.30
C TYR A 367 -10.98 1.61 18.36
N ALA A 368 -11.92 2.35 17.74
CA ALA A 368 -11.95 3.82 17.77
C ALA A 368 -11.93 4.38 19.20
N ARG A 369 -12.70 3.77 20.10
CA ARG A 369 -12.67 4.12 21.54
C ARG A 369 -11.32 3.79 22.15
N SER A 370 -10.77 2.60 21.89
CA SER A 370 -9.53 2.14 22.51
C SER A 370 -8.29 3.00 22.13
N VAL A 371 -8.21 3.45 20.87
CA VAL A 371 -7.06 4.20 20.34
C VAL A 371 -7.07 5.67 20.79
N GLU A 372 -8.27 6.25 20.96
CA GLU A 372 -8.42 7.59 21.52
C GLU A 372 -7.88 7.67 22.96
N GLU A 373 -8.05 6.60 23.75
CA GLU A 373 -7.58 6.55 25.13
C GLU A 373 -6.05 6.58 25.28
N ILE A 374 -5.29 6.17 24.25
CA ILE A 374 -3.83 6.29 24.21
C ILE A 374 -3.37 7.61 23.55
N GLY A 375 -4.31 8.46 23.12
CA GLY A 375 -4.05 9.74 22.48
C GLY A 375 -3.58 9.63 21.03
N VAL A 376 -3.82 8.48 20.39
CA VAL A 376 -3.55 8.27 18.97
C VAL A 376 -4.80 8.62 18.17
N GLN A 377 -4.60 9.35 17.08
CA GLN A 377 -5.68 9.90 16.27
C GLN A 377 -5.21 10.04 14.83
N GLY A 378 -6.11 9.83 13.88
CA GLY A 378 -5.78 9.92 12.46
C GLY A 378 -5.26 11.30 12.01
N GLU A 379 -4.64 11.32 10.84
CA GLU A 379 -4.11 12.53 10.23
C GLU A 379 -5.23 13.55 9.98
N TYR A 380 -5.00 14.81 10.38
CA TYR A 380 -5.93 15.89 10.10
C TYR A 380 -5.60 16.53 8.75
N ASP A 381 -6.46 16.28 7.77
CA ASP A 381 -6.41 16.93 6.48
C ASP A 381 -6.93 18.36 6.61
N ARG A 382 -6.00 19.32 6.55
CA ARG A 382 -6.30 20.75 6.67
C ARG A 382 -7.06 21.32 5.48
N LEU A 383 -6.96 20.71 4.30
CA LEU A 383 -7.63 21.19 3.10
C LEU A 383 -9.13 20.91 3.18
N ASN A 384 -9.44 19.66 3.52
CA ASN A 384 -10.80 19.14 3.60
C ASN A 384 -11.46 19.35 4.97
N GLU A 385 -10.67 19.74 5.98
CA GLU A 385 -11.08 19.93 7.38
C GLU A 385 -11.62 18.65 8.03
N ILE A 386 -11.16 17.49 7.56
CA ILE A 386 -11.54 16.17 8.06
C ILE A 386 -10.32 15.45 8.64
N ARG A 387 -10.59 14.54 9.56
CA ARG A 387 -9.60 13.58 10.05
C ARG A 387 -9.75 12.27 9.26
N LEU A 388 -8.64 11.81 8.70
CA LEU A 388 -8.55 10.54 7.99
C LEU A 388 -8.63 9.36 8.98
N LYS A 389 -8.99 8.19 8.48
CA LYS A 389 -9.03 6.95 9.26
C LYS A 389 -7.67 6.62 9.87
N GLU A 390 -7.70 6.15 11.11
CA GLU A 390 -6.53 5.58 11.78
C GLU A 390 -6.62 4.06 11.79
N GLN A 391 -5.50 3.37 11.53
CA GLN A 391 -5.49 1.92 11.34
C GLN A 391 -4.31 1.25 12.05
N SER A 392 -4.58 0.13 12.73
CA SER A 392 -3.58 -0.77 13.31
C SER A 392 -3.45 -2.05 12.48
N LEU A 393 -2.25 -2.62 12.50
CA LEU A 393 -2.01 -3.96 11.97
C LEU A 393 -2.37 -5.00 13.03
N VAL A 394 -3.11 -6.04 12.65
CA VAL A 394 -3.53 -7.13 13.53
C VAL A 394 -2.74 -8.39 13.15
N LEU A 395 -2.00 -8.92 14.11
CA LEU A 395 -1.32 -10.22 14.02
C LEU A 395 -2.23 -11.26 14.67
N LYS A 396 -3.02 -11.97 13.86
CA LYS A 396 -3.94 -13.01 14.32
C LYS A 396 -3.22 -14.35 14.31
N PHE A 397 -3.30 -15.09 15.41
CA PHE A 397 -2.70 -16.40 15.54
C PHE A 397 -3.69 -17.38 16.18
N ASN A 398 -3.71 -18.61 15.67
CA ASN A 398 -4.60 -19.66 16.14
C ASN A 398 -3.82 -20.96 16.33
N GLU A 399 -3.93 -21.57 17.51
CA GLU A 399 -3.23 -22.79 17.92
C GLU A 399 -1.71 -22.75 17.67
N LEU A 400 -1.08 -21.58 17.86
CA LEU A 400 0.35 -21.41 17.63
C LEU A 400 1.15 -22.27 18.61
N LYS A 401 1.87 -23.28 18.08
CA LYS A 401 2.55 -24.32 18.87
C LYS A 401 3.64 -23.76 19.80
N PRO A 402 3.97 -24.45 20.92
CA PRO A 402 5.04 -24.06 21.83
C PRO A 402 6.37 -23.74 21.13
N GLY A 403 6.90 -22.54 21.36
CA GLY A 403 8.16 -22.07 20.78
C GLY A 403 8.11 -21.68 19.30
N TYR A 404 6.96 -21.79 18.63
CA TYR A 404 6.78 -21.34 17.25
C TYR A 404 6.56 -19.82 17.22
N GLU A 405 6.88 -19.21 16.08
CA GLU A 405 6.64 -17.80 15.81
C GLU A 405 5.91 -17.61 14.48
N GLY A 406 4.96 -16.67 14.46
CA GLY A 406 4.28 -16.19 13.25
C GLY A 406 4.79 -14.79 12.92
N ALA A 407 5.04 -14.51 11.64
CA ALA A 407 5.67 -13.25 11.24
C ALA A 407 5.10 -12.66 9.94
N ALA A 408 5.16 -11.34 9.86
CA ALA A 408 4.78 -10.53 8.72
C ALA A 408 5.89 -9.55 8.36
N GLN A 409 6.14 -9.32 7.08
CA GLN A 409 7.19 -8.46 6.56
C GLN A 409 6.61 -7.30 5.74
N LYS A 410 7.06 -6.08 6.03
CA LYS A 410 6.88 -4.91 5.18
C LYS A 410 8.19 -4.52 4.55
N ASN A 411 8.22 -4.54 3.22
CA ASN A 411 9.36 -4.05 2.45
C ASN A 411 9.26 -2.53 2.32
N ILE A 412 10.38 -1.84 2.52
CA ILE A 412 10.49 -0.39 2.33
C ILE A 412 11.58 -0.08 1.31
N MET A 413 11.38 0.98 0.53
CA MET A 413 12.39 1.44 -0.41
C MET A 413 13.61 1.97 0.36
N GLU A 414 14.81 1.45 0.04
CA GLU A 414 16.06 1.96 0.61
C GLU A 414 16.22 3.45 0.28
N LEU A 415 16.27 4.28 1.32
CA LEU A 415 16.46 5.72 1.17
C LEU A 415 17.85 5.99 0.60
N LYS A 416 17.93 6.79 -0.48
CA LYS A 416 19.21 7.16 -1.14
C LYS A 416 19.67 8.56 -0.73
N GLY A 417 20.99 8.78 -0.76
CA GLY A 417 21.61 10.09 -0.53
C GLY A 417 21.37 10.65 0.87
N ALA A 418 21.03 11.94 0.97
CA ALA A 418 20.80 12.61 2.26
C ALA A 418 19.61 12.02 3.06
N ARG A 419 18.66 11.35 2.39
CA ARG A 419 17.52 10.68 3.04
C ARG A 419 17.93 9.38 3.76
N ALA A 420 19.03 8.74 3.38
CA ALA A 420 19.58 7.59 4.10
C ALA A 420 19.96 7.94 5.55
N GLN A 421 20.27 9.20 5.81
CA GLN A 421 20.61 9.70 7.15
C GLN A 421 19.37 9.92 8.02
N SER A 422 18.15 9.81 7.48
CA SER A 422 16.92 10.16 8.20
C SER A 422 16.71 9.31 9.46
N TYR A 423 17.02 8.01 9.45
CA TYR A 423 16.92 7.17 10.65
C TYR A 423 17.95 7.55 11.72
N LEU A 424 19.16 7.93 11.32
CA LEU A 424 20.25 8.31 12.23
C LEU A 424 20.00 9.62 12.97
N MET A 425 19.08 10.45 12.48
CA MET A 425 18.71 11.72 13.12
C MET A 425 17.93 11.55 14.41
N TYR A 426 17.28 10.41 14.62
CA TYR A 426 16.41 10.19 15.75
C TYR A 426 17.12 9.33 16.79
N LYS A 427 16.74 9.47 18.06
CA LYS A 427 17.30 8.68 19.15
C LYS A 427 16.45 7.48 19.52
N LYS A 428 15.14 7.54 19.25
CA LYS A 428 14.19 6.53 19.72
C LYS A 428 13.26 6.09 18.60
N MET A 429 13.02 4.78 18.51
CA MET A 429 11.92 4.19 17.74
C MET A 429 10.83 3.76 18.73
N ARG A 430 9.58 4.09 18.44
CA ARG A 430 8.43 3.89 19.33
C ARG A 430 7.28 3.26 18.58
N MET A 431 6.48 2.48 19.29
CA MET A 431 5.29 1.81 18.76
C MET A 431 4.37 1.43 19.92
N PHE A 432 3.07 1.40 19.68
CA PHE A 432 2.09 0.86 20.62
C PHE A 432 1.75 -0.59 20.26
N ILE A 433 1.47 -1.39 21.28
CA ILE A 433 1.09 -2.79 21.14
C ILE A 433 -0.21 -3.01 21.93
N TYR A 434 -1.13 -3.79 21.40
CA TYR A 434 -2.35 -4.22 22.09
C TYR A 434 -2.37 -5.73 22.18
N GLY A 435 -2.60 -6.30 23.37
CA GLY A 435 -2.81 -7.73 23.54
C GLY A 435 -4.29 -8.08 23.68
N ASN A 436 -4.80 -8.95 22.80
CA ASN A 436 -6.17 -9.44 22.81
C ASN A 436 -6.21 -10.98 22.75
N SER A 437 -6.08 -11.64 23.90
CA SER A 437 -6.04 -13.11 23.99
C SER A 437 -6.27 -13.57 25.43
N ASP A 438 -6.88 -14.74 25.61
CA ASP A 438 -6.96 -15.40 26.92
C ASP A 438 -5.59 -15.84 27.47
N ASP A 439 -4.60 -15.99 26.59
CA ASP A 439 -3.20 -16.32 26.94
C ASP A 439 -2.35 -15.07 27.25
N ILE A 440 -2.93 -13.87 27.12
CA ILE A 440 -2.31 -12.58 27.40
C ILE A 440 -3.03 -11.92 28.59
N GLY A 441 -2.52 -12.16 29.80
CA GLY A 441 -3.08 -11.58 31.02
C GLY A 441 -2.51 -10.22 31.40
N ALA A 442 -3.13 -9.59 32.40
CA ALA A 442 -2.66 -8.32 32.97
C ALA A 442 -1.27 -8.42 33.64
N GLU A 443 -0.90 -9.56 34.22
CA GLU A 443 0.38 -9.71 34.95
C GLU A 443 1.31 -10.77 34.35
N ASN A 444 0.77 -11.78 33.69
CA ASN A 444 1.53 -12.87 33.07
C ASN A 444 1.12 -13.00 31.60
N THR A 445 2.06 -13.37 30.75
CA THR A 445 1.82 -13.57 29.34
C THR A 445 2.60 -14.76 28.80
N ASP A 446 1.95 -15.49 27.90
CA ASP A 446 2.53 -16.59 27.14
C ASP A 446 2.98 -16.16 25.73
N VAL A 447 2.82 -14.87 25.39
CA VAL A 447 3.06 -14.33 24.04
C VAL A 447 4.09 -13.21 24.08
N ASP A 448 5.15 -13.36 23.28
CA ASP A 448 6.12 -12.31 23.02
C ASP A 448 5.89 -11.71 21.62
N PHE A 449 5.87 -10.39 21.53
CA PHE A 449 5.98 -9.65 20.29
C PHE A 449 7.46 -9.49 19.92
N PHE A 450 7.78 -9.53 18.62
CA PHE A 450 9.10 -9.13 18.14
C PHE A 450 9.03 -8.24 16.90
N ILE A 451 10.03 -7.38 16.77
CA ILE A 451 10.27 -6.57 15.58
C ILE A 451 11.70 -6.77 15.11
N ARG A 452 11.88 -7.06 13.81
CA ARG A 452 13.17 -7.09 13.11
C ARG A 452 13.22 -6.00 12.06
N PHE A 453 14.38 -5.39 11.89
CA PHE A 453 14.60 -4.44 10.81
C PHE A 453 16.06 -4.44 10.37
N GLY A 454 16.27 -4.41 9.07
CA GLY A 454 17.58 -4.66 8.51
C GLY A 454 17.63 -4.64 6.99
N ARG A 455 18.68 -5.27 6.46
CA ARG A 455 18.94 -5.41 5.03
C ARG A 455 19.47 -6.81 4.75
N ALA A 456 18.85 -7.51 3.81
CA ALA A 456 19.16 -8.90 3.49
C ALA A 456 19.21 -9.77 4.76
N ASN A 457 20.34 -10.40 5.07
CA ASN A 457 20.49 -11.26 6.25
C ASN A 457 20.95 -10.50 7.51
N ASP A 458 21.30 -9.22 7.38
CA ASP A 458 21.78 -8.40 8.50
C ASP A 458 20.62 -7.64 9.14
N TYR A 459 20.31 -7.89 10.40
CA TYR A 459 19.18 -7.25 11.08
C TYR A 459 19.37 -7.02 12.56
N TYR A 460 18.64 -6.01 13.04
CA TYR A 460 18.34 -5.82 14.45
C TYR A 460 17.03 -6.54 14.77
N GLU A 461 16.94 -7.18 15.93
CA GLU A 461 15.71 -7.77 16.47
C GLU A 461 15.51 -7.30 17.90
N VAL A 462 14.27 -6.93 18.23
CA VAL A 462 13.84 -6.62 19.59
C VAL A 462 12.62 -7.46 19.91
N GLN A 463 12.68 -8.22 21.00
CA GLN A 463 11.60 -9.07 21.50
C GLN A 463 11.08 -8.55 22.85
N TYR A 464 9.76 -8.62 23.04
CA TYR A 464 9.03 -7.96 24.12
C TYR A 464 7.79 -8.75 24.55
N PRO A 465 7.55 -8.98 25.85
CA PRO A 465 6.32 -9.64 26.33
C PRO A 465 5.08 -8.73 26.17
N VAL A 466 3.98 -9.29 25.66
CA VAL A 466 2.72 -8.53 25.44
C VAL A 466 1.77 -8.74 26.60
N TYR A 467 1.17 -7.68 27.12
CA TYR A 467 0.18 -7.71 28.20
C TYR A 467 -1.22 -7.38 27.70
N GLU A 468 -2.24 -7.53 28.56
CA GLU A 468 -3.63 -7.26 28.19
C GLU A 468 -3.87 -5.79 27.77
N GLY A 469 -4.55 -5.61 26.65
CA GLY A 469 -4.91 -4.32 26.07
C GLY A 469 -3.71 -3.42 25.77
N TRP A 470 -3.87 -2.10 25.90
CA TRP A 470 -2.77 -1.14 25.75
C TRP A 470 -1.84 -1.05 27.00
N ASP A 471 -2.13 -1.81 28.06
CA ASP A 471 -1.45 -1.77 29.37
C ASP A 471 -1.16 -0.35 29.90
N LYS A 472 -2.20 0.48 30.03
CA LYS A 472 -2.08 1.92 30.31
C LYS A 472 -1.43 2.25 31.66
N GLN A 473 -1.60 1.38 32.66
CA GLN A 473 -1.13 1.59 34.02
C GLN A 473 0.39 1.43 34.12
N HIS A 474 0.92 0.30 33.64
CA HIS A 474 2.33 -0.03 33.73
C HIS A 474 3.13 0.39 32.49
N LYS A 475 2.45 0.69 31.37
CA LYS A 475 3.02 1.10 30.08
C LYS A 475 4.04 0.10 29.54
N ARG A 476 3.81 -1.20 29.77
CA ARG A 476 4.67 -2.28 29.27
C ARG A 476 4.44 -2.48 27.77
N ASN A 477 3.20 -2.39 27.29
CA ASN A 477 2.86 -2.47 25.86
C ASN A 477 3.14 -1.18 25.05
N TYR A 478 4.13 -0.43 25.49
CA TYR A 478 4.64 0.74 24.79
C TYR A 478 6.11 0.50 24.48
N LEU A 479 6.37 0.07 23.24
CA LEU A 479 7.72 -0.23 22.79
C LEU A 479 8.49 1.07 22.62
N GLU A 480 9.62 1.18 23.32
CA GLU A 480 10.55 2.30 23.17
C GLU A 480 11.98 1.77 23.02
N ILE A 481 12.44 1.70 21.78
CA ILE A 481 13.79 1.25 21.41
C ILE A 481 14.72 2.46 21.37
N ASP A 482 15.77 2.43 22.19
CA ASP A 482 16.86 3.41 22.11
C ASP A 482 17.87 2.98 21.03
N LEU A 483 17.95 3.78 19.97
CA LEU A 483 18.81 3.51 18.81
C LEU A 483 20.30 3.74 19.13
N ASP A 484 20.62 4.63 20.07
CA ASP A 484 22.01 4.81 20.55
C ASP A 484 22.47 3.58 21.33
N PHE A 485 21.58 3.02 22.15
CA PHE A 485 21.85 1.76 22.85
C PHE A 485 22.07 0.61 21.85
N LEU A 486 21.15 0.44 20.91
CA LEU A 486 21.20 -0.64 19.91
C LEU A 486 22.47 -0.61 19.06
N THR A 487 22.87 0.57 18.58
CA THR A 487 24.13 0.73 17.83
C THR A 487 25.36 0.61 18.72
N GLY A 488 25.25 0.99 20.00
CA GLY A 488 26.29 0.82 21.02
C GLY A 488 26.66 -0.63 21.28
N LEU A 489 25.69 -1.56 21.21
CA LEU A 489 25.92 -3.00 21.37
C LEU A 489 26.87 -3.60 20.30
N LYS A 490 27.11 -2.90 19.19
CA LYS A 490 28.05 -3.35 18.14
C LYS A 490 29.52 -3.11 18.49
N ARG A 491 29.83 -2.34 19.55
CA ARG A 491 31.21 -1.97 19.91
C ARG A 491 31.87 -3.13 20.67
N LYS A 492 32.93 -3.71 20.09
CA LYS A 492 33.58 -4.95 20.56
C LYS A 492 34.35 -4.83 21.89
N GLU A 493 34.73 -3.64 22.36
CA GLU A 493 35.55 -3.48 23.58
C GLU A 493 35.10 -2.24 24.41
N GLU A 494 34.86 -2.48 25.70
CA GLU A 494 34.80 -1.53 26.85
C GLU A 494 33.85 -0.31 26.81
N GLY A 495 32.87 -0.26 25.90
CA GLY A 495 32.00 0.93 25.75
C GLY A 495 30.50 0.73 25.85
N TYR A 496 29.99 -0.49 26.02
CA TYR A 496 28.54 -0.70 26.09
C TYR A 496 28.04 -0.51 27.53
N ARG A 497 27.00 0.32 27.68
CA ARG A 497 26.36 0.56 28.97
C ARG A 497 25.42 -0.61 29.24
N LYS A 498 25.73 -1.44 30.23
CA LYS A 498 24.72 -2.35 30.79
C LYS A 498 23.65 -1.53 31.52
N PHE A 499 22.39 -1.93 31.40
CA PHE A 499 21.32 -1.38 32.23
C PHE A 499 21.44 -1.89 33.66
N ASP A 500 21.83 -3.16 33.81
CA ASP A 500 22.08 -3.82 35.09
C ASP A 500 23.32 -4.73 35.05
N ASP A 501 23.96 -4.93 36.20
CA ASP A 501 25.12 -5.82 36.31
C ASP A 501 24.73 -7.30 36.08
N ASN A 502 23.47 -7.65 36.32
CA ASN A 502 22.92 -9.00 36.08
C ASN A 502 22.57 -9.27 34.61
N ASP A 503 22.61 -8.26 33.74
CA ASP A 503 22.24 -8.44 32.34
C ASP A 503 23.23 -9.33 31.59
N ARG A 504 22.66 -10.24 30.79
CA ARG A 504 23.42 -11.23 30.03
C ARG A 504 23.70 -10.71 28.63
N PHE A 505 24.98 -10.67 28.28
CA PHE A 505 25.43 -10.31 26.94
C PHE A 505 26.25 -11.46 26.35
N GLU A 506 25.73 -12.04 25.28
CA GLU A 506 26.35 -13.15 24.55
C GLU A 506 26.81 -12.66 23.18
N ILE A 507 28.08 -12.89 22.86
CA ILE A 507 28.69 -12.51 21.58
C ILE A 507 29.20 -13.77 20.92
N THR A 508 28.73 -14.02 19.70
CA THR A 508 29.28 -15.01 18.78
C THR A 508 29.91 -14.30 17.58
N ASP A 509 30.44 -15.06 16.60
CA ASP A 509 31.04 -14.49 15.40
C ASP A 509 30.01 -13.72 14.54
N SER A 510 28.75 -14.15 14.52
CA SER A 510 27.69 -13.59 13.67
C SER A 510 26.53 -12.96 14.46
N THR A 511 26.41 -13.22 15.77
CA THR A 511 25.30 -12.71 16.59
C THR A 511 25.77 -12.02 17.86
N ARG A 512 25.06 -10.95 18.24
CA ARG A 512 25.22 -10.28 19.54
C ARG A 512 23.85 -10.24 20.19
N THR A 513 23.70 -10.86 21.34
CA THR A 513 22.42 -10.95 22.06
C THR A 513 22.56 -10.34 23.43
N TYR A 514 21.78 -9.29 23.68
CA TYR A 514 21.62 -8.66 24.97
C TYR A 514 20.25 -9.03 25.54
N ALA A 515 20.23 -9.71 26.67
CA ALA A 515 19.01 -10.00 27.41
C ALA A 515 19.03 -9.20 28.72
N ALA A 516 18.06 -8.30 28.85
CA ALA A 516 17.81 -7.63 30.13
C ALA A 516 17.23 -8.65 31.11
N THR A 517 17.82 -8.74 32.30
CA THR A 517 17.30 -9.57 33.39
C THR A 517 16.35 -8.76 34.25
N ALA A 518 15.23 -9.35 34.65
CA ALA A 518 14.23 -8.66 35.44
C ALA A 518 14.78 -8.30 36.82
N ASN A 519 14.93 -7.01 37.12
CA ASN A 519 15.05 -6.50 38.49
C ASN A 519 13.71 -5.85 38.90
N PHE A 520 13.23 -6.19 40.10
CA PHE A 520 12.02 -5.68 40.77
C PHE A 520 10.63 -6.21 40.32
N GLY A 521 10.51 -7.50 39.99
CA GLY A 521 9.18 -8.15 39.94
C GLY A 521 8.24 -7.65 38.82
N GLN A 522 8.75 -6.90 37.86
CA GLN A 522 8.08 -6.64 36.58
C GLN A 522 8.83 -7.44 35.50
N ASP A 523 8.15 -8.42 34.91
CA ASP A 523 8.69 -9.35 33.91
C ASP A 523 8.95 -8.65 32.56
N THR A 524 9.81 -7.63 32.53
CA THR A 524 10.21 -6.93 31.30
C THR A 524 11.47 -7.56 30.71
N LEU A 525 11.38 -8.85 30.37
CA LEU A 525 12.45 -9.60 29.67
C LEU A 525 12.61 -9.06 28.24
N ARG A 526 13.24 -7.89 28.12
CA ARG A 526 13.58 -7.29 26.83
C ARG A 526 14.82 -7.98 26.28
N GLN A 527 14.70 -8.55 25.09
CA GLN A 527 15.83 -9.11 24.38
C GLN A 527 16.14 -8.29 23.13
N TYR A 528 17.40 -7.89 22.98
CA TYR A 528 17.93 -7.23 21.80
C TYR A 528 18.92 -8.16 21.14
N SER A 529 18.68 -8.52 19.89
CA SER A 529 19.57 -9.38 19.10
C SER A 529 20.07 -8.60 17.89
N ILE A 530 21.34 -8.78 17.54
CA ILE A 530 21.96 -8.24 16.34
C ILE A 530 22.51 -9.42 15.57
N HIS A 531 22.04 -9.62 14.34
CA HIS A 531 22.55 -10.64 13.43
C HIS A 531 23.33 -9.97 12.30
N GLY A 532 24.60 -10.35 12.13
CA GLY A 532 25.53 -9.75 11.17
C GLY A 532 25.92 -8.31 11.53
N ASP A 533 26.02 -7.43 10.52
CA ASP A 533 26.38 -6.02 10.70
C ASP A 533 25.32 -5.07 10.11
N PRO A 534 24.09 -5.04 10.66
CA PRO A 534 23.01 -4.20 10.17
C PRO A 534 23.33 -2.71 10.34
N ALA A 535 22.71 -1.86 9.52
CA ALA A 535 22.90 -0.41 9.59
C ALA A 535 21.56 0.34 9.52
N LEU A 536 21.29 1.21 10.49
CA LEU A 536 20.09 2.05 10.52
C LEU A 536 19.89 2.92 9.27
N SER A 537 20.98 3.27 8.57
CA SER A 537 20.91 4.10 7.35
C SER A 537 20.46 3.35 6.09
N ARG A 538 20.32 2.01 6.15
CA ARG A 538 20.06 1.16 4.99
C ARG A 538 18.97 0.10 5.26
N ILE A 539 18.02 0.41 6.13
CA ILE A 539 16.89 -0.49 6.40
C ILE A 539 16.07 -0.66 5.11
N GLN A 540 15.80 -1.91 4.75
CA GLN A 540 15.02 -2.32 3.58
C GLN A 540 13.71 -3.01 3.95
N TYR A 541 13.60 -3.50 5.18
CA TYR A 541 12.38 -4.17 5.63
C TYR A 541 12.17 -4.01 7.14
N PHE A 542 10.92 -4.19 7.55
CA PHE A 542 10.52 -4.49 8.91
C PHE A 542 9.83 -5.85 8.91
N VAL A 543 10.19 -6.72 9.84
CA VAL A 543 9.43 -7.94 10.16
C VAL A 543 8.83 -7.74 11.54
N VAL A 544 7.55 -8.00 11.71
CA VAL A 544 6.88 -7.99 13.00
C VAL A 544 6.22 -9.35 13.21
N GLY A 545 6.10 -9.80 14.44
CA GLY A 545 5.53 -11.11 14.69
C GLY A 545 5.28 -11.37 16.15
N VAL A 546 4.67 -12.54 16.38
CA VAL A 546 4.40 -13.08 17.71
C VAL A 546 5.11 -14.41 17.89
N LYS A 547 5.51 -14.71 19.11
CA LYS A 547 6.19 -15.95 19.49
C LYS A 547 5.52 -16.54 20.72
N ASN A 548 5.21 -17.84 20.65
CA ASN A 548 4.72 -18.57 21.80
C ASN A 548 5.88 -18.83 22.78
N ARG A 549 5.86 -18.15 23.93
CA ARG A 549 6.81 -18.33 25.04
C ARG A 549 6.45 -19.55 25.88
N ASN A 550 5.20 -19.99 25.86
CA ASN A 550 4.76 -21.18 26.57
C ASN A 550 5.45 -22.43 25.98
N ARG A 551 5.89 -23.33 26.87
CA ARG A 551 6.60 -24.57 26.49
C ARG A 551 5.70 -25.79 26.39
N LEU A 552 4.43 -25.68 26.80
CA LEU A 552 3.53 -26.81 27.03
C LEU A 552 2.25 -26.73 26.20
N LYS A 553 1.64 -25.55 26.06
CA LYS A 553 0.36 -25.37 25.35
C LYS A 553 0.46 -24.46 24.13
N PRO A 554 -0.35 -24.71 23.08
CA PRO A 554 -0.55 -23.73 22.02
C PRO A 554 -1.26 -22.48 22.55
N VAL A 555 -1.15 -21.37 21.82
CA VAL A 555 -1.79 -20.09 22.17
C VAL A 555 -2.59 -19.56 20.99
N SER A 556 -3.67 -18.85 21.27
CA SER A 556 -4.54 -18.23 20.24
C SER A 556 -4.92 -16.80 20.64
N GLY A 557 -5.05 -15.92 19.65
CA GLY A 557 -5.53 -14.55 19.87
C GLY A 557 -4.99 -13.57 18.84
N GLU A 558 -4.99 -12.30 19.23
CA GLU A 558 -4.61 -11.19 18.37
C GLU A 558 -3.66 -10.24 19.10
N VAL A 559 -2.64 -9.77 18.39
CA VAL A 559 -1.79 -8.67 18.82
C VAL A 559 -1.90 -7.54 17.82
N TRP A 560 -2.31 -6.36 18.26
CA TRP A 560 -2.41 -5.18 17.39
C TRP A 560 -1.17 -4.31 17.57
N ILE A 561 -0.67 -3.74 16.48
CA ILE A 561 0.44 -2.79 16.51
C ILE A 561 0.07 -1.49 15.83
N ASP A 562 0.50 -0.40 16.45
CA ASP A 562 0.14 0.94 16.01
C ASP A 562 1.30 1.94 16.12
N GLU A 563 1.26 2.97 15.27
CA GLU A 563 2.11 4.17 15.39
C GLU A 563 3.62 3.88 15.48
N LEU A 564 4.14 3.06 14.56
CA LEU A 564 5.59 2.83 14.42
C LEU A 564 6.29 4.11 13.94
N ARG A 565 6.96 4.81 14.86
CA ARG A 565 7.54 6.13 14.59
C ARG A 565 8.91 6.35 15.20
N LEU A 566 9.64 7.26 14.58
CA LEU A 566 10.90 7.78 15.11
C LEU A 566 10.64 9.06 15.92
N SER A 567 11.30 9.19 17.06
CA SER A 567 11.15 10.32 17.96
C SER A 567 12.49 10.77 18.54
N ARG A 568 12.47 11.92 19.23
CA ARG A 568 13.66 12.56 19.83
C ARG A 568 14.73 12.85 18.76
N VAL A 569 14.45 13.84 17.92
CA VAL A 569 15.43 14.38 16.96
C VAL A 569 16.71 14.81 17.68
N ARG A 570 17.86 14.41 17.15
CA ARG A 570 19.18 14.83 17.61
C ARG A 570 19.37 16.32 17.33
N LYS A 571 19.82 17.05 18.35
CA LYS A 571 20.10 18.49 18.29
C LYS A 571 21.59 18.71 18.53
N ASP A 572 22.42 18.20 17.63
CA ASP A 572 23.86 18.38 17.68
C ASP A 572 24.23 19.77 17.12
N ALA A 573 25.13 20.49 17.78
CA ALA A 573 25.52 21.84 17.36
C ALA A 573 26.46 21.78 16.14
N GLY A 574 26.03 22.37 15.02
CA GLY A 574 26.86 22.57 13.84
C GLY A 574 27.71 23.85 13.94
N SER A 575 28.96 23.80 13.47
CA SER A 575 29.81 24.98 13.34
C SER A 575 30.48 25.04 11.98
N ALA A 576 30.70 26.28 11.50
CA ALA A 576 31.49 26.56 10.32
C ALA A 576 32.42 27.75 10.60
N VAL A 577 33.70 27.56 10.30
CA VAL A 577 34.75 28.56 10.46
C VAL A 577 35.36 28.82 9.10
N ARG A 578 35.39 30.09 8.69
CA ARG A 578 36.05 30.54 7.47
C ARG A 578 37.02 31.65 7.83
N PHE A 579 38.28 31.43 7.51
CA PHE A 579 39.35 32.41 7.63
C PHE A 579 39.96 32.64 6.26
N GLN A 580 40.07 33.90 5.85
CA GLN A 580 40.74 34.28 4.62
C GLN A 580 41.64 35.47 4.90
N SER A 581 42.90 35.35 4.50
CA SER A 581 43.92 36.39 4.64
C SER A 581 44.57 36.64 3.28
N GLN A 582 44.70 37.92 2.93
CA GLN A 582 45.39 38.36 1.73
C GLN A 582 46.56 39.25 2.14
N LEU A 583 47.77 38.83 1.77
CA LEU A 583 48.97 39.64 1.90
C LEU A 583 49.39 40.09 0.50
N ALA A 584 49.61 41.39 0.32
CA ALA A 584 50.09 41.97 -0.92
C ALA A 584 51.34 42.79 -0.65
N VAL A 585 52.43 42.44 -1.31
CA VAL A 585 53.67 43.22 -1.32
C VAL A 585 53.75 43.89 -2.67
N ALA A 586 53.68 45.22 -2.69
CA ALA A 586 53.66 46.01 -3.91
C ALA A 586 54.79 45.57 -4.85
N ASP A 587 54.45 45.39 -6.13
CA ASP A 587 55.35 44.97 -7.21
C ASP A 587 55.98 43.57 -7.07
N VAL A 588 56.05 42.97 -5.88
CA VAL A 588 56.80 41.74 -5.59
C VAL A 588 55.91 40.50 -5.57
N GLY A 589 54.71 40.55 -4.99
CA GLY A 589 53.86 39.37 -4.94
C GLY A 589 52.58 39.48 -4.11
N ASN A 590 51.73 38.47 -4.25
CA ASN A 590 50.52 38.30 -3.46
C ASN A 590 50.44 36.89 -2.88
N THR A 591 49.99 36.77 -1.64
CA THR A 591 49.75 35.49 -0.97
C THR A 591 48.34 35.51 -0.41
N THR A 592 47.52 34.55 -0.84
CA THR A 592 46.18 34.29 -0.35
C THR A 592 46.22 33.03 0.50
N VAL A 593 45.84 33.13 1.76
CA VAL A 593 45.65 31.97 2.65
C VAL A 593 44.19 31.87 2.98
N SER A 594 43.57 30.71 2.76
CA SER A 594 42.20 30.44 3.15
C SER A 594 42.12 29.12 3.93
N TYR A 595 41.40 29.14 5.03
CA TYR A 595 41.09 27.98 5.84
C TYR A 595 39.57 27.93 6.06
N ASN A 596 38.96 26.80 5.70
CA ASN A 596 37.53 26.57 5.83
C ASN A 596 37.32 25.24 6.53
N ARG A 597 36.63 25.26 7.67
CA ARG A 597 36.20 24.08 8.40
C ARG A 597 34.69 24.11 8.56
N ARG A 598 34.01 23.06 8.09
CA ARG A 598 32.57 22.86 8.26
C ARG A 598 32.38 21.51 8.94
N ASN A 599 31.73 21.50 10.10
CA ASN A 599 31.45 20.25 10.81
C ASN A 599 30.26 19.50 10.17
N ALA A 600 30.18 18.19 10.43
CA ALA A 600 29.15 17.29 9.90
C ALA A 600 27.71 17.77 10.10
N ASP A 601 27.44 18.43 11.23
CA ASP A 601 26.11 18.90 11.63
C ASP A 601 25.77 20.31 11.13
N PHE A 602 26.71 21.03 10.49
CA PHE A 602 26.42 22.36 9.95
C PHE A 602 25.61 22.26 8.65
N HIS A 603 24.51 23.02 8.61
CA HIS A 603 23.63 23.16 7.44
C HIS A 603 23.12 24.60 7.33
N VAL A 604 22.77 25.04 6.12
CA VAL A 604 22.13 26.36 5.91
C VAL A 604 20.63 26.29 6.19
N LEU A 605 19.93 27.43 6.31
CA LEU A 605 18.49 27.47 6.63
C LEU A 605 17.61 26.74 5.61
N GLN A 606 18.07 26.60 4.36
CA GLN A 606 17.37 25.87 3.30
C GLN A 606 17.61 24.34 3.36
N GLU A 607 18.67 23.91 4.05
CA GLU A 607 19.02 22.51 4.20
C GLU A 607 18.36 21.96 5.47
N ARG A 608 17.62 20.85 5.35
CA ARG A 608 17.06 20.16 6.52
C ARG A 608 18.14 19.46 7.35
N LEU A 609 19.23 19.01 6.72
CA LEU A 609 20.26 18.16 7.29
C LEU A 609 21.67 18.65 6.99
N GLY A 610 22.57 18.41 7.94
CA GLY A 610 24.01 18.50 7.71
C GLY A 610 24.51 17.45 6.71
N SER A 611 25.73 17.65 6.22
CA SER A 611 26.33 16.74 5.22
C SER A 611 26.73 15.38 5.80
N GLY A 612 26.72 15.21 7.13
CA GLY A 612 27.20 14.02 7.81
C GLY A 612 28.74 13.88 7.83
N ASN A 613 29.44 14.80 7.18
CA ASN A 613 30.89 14.83 7.06
C ASN A 613 31.47 16.15 7.56
N THR A 614 32.52 16.08 8.37
CA THR A 614 33.34 17.26 8.70
C THR A 614 34.35 17.47 7.59
N SER A 615 34.28 18.61 6.91
CA SER A 615 35.21 18.99 5.84
C SER A 615 36.15 20.08 6.32
N GLU A 616 37.45 19.85 6.20
CA GLU A 616 38.51 20.80 6.46
C GLU A 616 39.29 21.06 5.17
N GLN A 617 39.37 22.32 4.77
CA GLN A 617 40.06 22.75 3.57
C GLN A 617 41.03 23.88 3.93
N PHE A 618 42.30 23.64 3.67
CA PHE A 618 43.36 24.64 3.74
C PHE A 618 43.87 24.90 2.33
N ARG A 619 44.05 26.17 1.97
CA ARG A 619 44.60 26.58 0.67
C ARG A 619 45.51 27.78 0.86
N ALA A 620 46.68 27.72 0.26
CA ALA A 620 47.66 28.79 0.22
C ALA A 620 48.11 28.98 -1.23
N ASP A 621 47.75 30.12 -1.81
CA ASP A 621 48.12 30.51 -3.17
C ASP A 621 49.08 31.70 -3.09
N THR A 622 50.30 31.54 -3.60
CA THR A 622 51.34 32.57 -3.60
C THR A 622 51.76 32.86 -5.02
N ARG A 623 51.67 34.12 -5.45
CA ARG A 623 52.22 34.60 -6.71
C ARG A 623 53.38 35.54 -6.44
N LEU A 624 54.54 35.24 -6.99
CA LEU A 624 55.75 36.04 -6.85
C LEU A 624 56.20 36.51 -8.22
N GLN A 625 56.56 37.78 -8.31
CA GLN A 625 57.18 38.38 -9.47
C GLN A 625 58.70 38.37 -9.27
N VAL A 626 59.33 37.25 -9.58
CA VAL A 626 60.77 37.04 -9.34
C VAL A 626 61.63 38.08 -10.07
N SER A 627 61.11 38.66 -11.16
CA SER A 627 61.80 39.71 -11.92
C SER A 627 62.13 40.97 -11.10
N LYS A 628 61.44 41.25 -9.99
CA LYS A 628 61.74 42.43 -9.16
C LYS A 628 62.97 42.26 -8.28
N PHE A 629 63.46 41.03 -8.10
CA PHE A 629 64.72 40.75 -7.40
C PHE A 629 65.94 40.78 -8.33
N LEU A 630 65.72 40.94 -9.65
CA LEU A 630 66.77 40.98 -10.67
C LEU A 630 66.96 42.43 -11.19
N PRO A 631 68.14 42.78 -11.73
CA PRO A 631 68.38 44.13 -12.26
C PRO A 631 67.36 44.52 -13.33
N GLN A 632 66.74 45.70 -13.17
CA GLN A 632 65.69 46.18 -14.07
C GLN A 632 66.16 46.31 -15.54
N ARG A 633 67.46 46.52 -15.76
CA ARG A 633 68.09 46.57 -17.10
C ARG A 633 67.92 45.27 -17.90
N TRP A 634 67.66 44.13 -17.26
CA TRP A 634 67.51 42.84 -17.95
C TRP A 634 66.10 42.62 -18.53
N GLY A 635 65.10 43.41 -18.10
CA GLY A 635 63.73 43.38 -18.62
C GLY A 635 63.05 42.01 -18.60
N LEU A 636 63.42 41.15 -17.64
CA LEU A 636 62.86 39.81 -17.48
C LEU A 636 61.46 39.88 -16.86
N LYS A 637 60.58 38.96 -17.25
CA LYS A 637 59.27 38.73 -16.63
C LYS A 637 59.18 37.26 -16.24
N ILE A 638 59.20 37.03 -14.93
CA ILE A 638 59.22 35.70 -14.34
C ILE A 638 58.14 35.62 -13.24
N PRO A 639 56.86 35.46 -13.61
CA PRO A 639 55.84 35.15 -12.62
C PRO A 639 56.04 33.70 -12.14
N PHE A 640 55.97 33.51 -10.84
CA PHE A 640 56.06 32.22 -10.18
C PHE A 640 54.83 32.07 -9.30
N ASN A 641 53.90 31.18 -9.67
CA ASN A 641 52.74 30.90 -8.83
C ASN A 641 52.90 29.52 -8.19
N VAL A 642 52.65 29.46 -6.88
CA VAL A 642 52.65 28.25 -6.07
C VAL A 642 51.27 28.14 -5.44
N SER A 643 50.64 26.99 -5.61
CA SER A 643 49.38 26.66 -4.93
C SER A 643 49.60 25.42 -4.07
N PHE A 644 49.27 25.51 -2.80
CA PHE A 644 49.13 24.37 -1.91
C PHE A 644 47.69 24.26 -1.45
N SER A 645 47.10 23.08 -1.52
CA SER A 645 45.78 22.82 -0.95
C SER A 645 45.72 21.47 -0.29
N GLU A 646 45.15 21.42 0.90
CA GLU A 646 44.88 20.22 1.67
C GLU A 646 43.39 20.15 2.01
N ASN A 647 42.76 19.03 1.66
CA ASN A 647 41.36 18.76 1.94
C ASN A 647 41.30 17.48 2.76
N THR A 648 40.64 17.53 3.93
CA THR A 648 40.39 16.38 4.78
C THR A 648 38.89 16.28 5.00
N THR A 649 38.32 15.09 4.78
CA THR A 649 36.92 14.79 5.05
C THR A 649 36.83 13.64 6.05
N THR A 650 36.14 13.90 7.16
CA THR A 650 35.93 12.96 8.26
C THR A 650 34.45 12.63 8.39
N PRO A 651 34.02 11.37 8.19
CA PRO A 651 32.62 11.00 8.37
C PRO A 651 32.25 10.92 9.86
N LYS A 652 31.03 11.37 10.21
CA LYS A 652 30.51 11.31 11.59
C LYS A 652 30.23 9.87 12.06
N TYR A 653 29.87 9.00 11.13
CA TYR A 653 29.60 7.58 11.35
C TYR A 653 30.63 6.76 10.58
N MET A 654 31.00 5.58 11.09
CA MET A 654 31.87 4.67 10.34
C MET A 654 31.20 4.30 9.00
N PRO A 655 31.91 4.44 7.85
CA PRO A 655 31.33 4.18 6.54
C PRO A 655 30.66 2.80 6.44
N GLY A 656 29.42 2.77 5.95
CA GLY A 656 28.65 1.53 5.82
C GLY A 656 28.03 1.01 7.13
N THR A 657 28.22 1.72 8.24
CA THR A 657 27.66 1.36 9.55
C THR A 657 26.89 2.54 10.16
N ASP A 658 26.36 2.33 11.34
CA ASP A 658 25.64 3.28 12.19
C ASP A 658 26.37 3.60 13.49
N ILE A 659 27.63 3.14 13.63
CA ILE A 659 28.44 3.42 14.80
C ILE A 659 29.01 4.84 14.69
N ARG A 660 28.68 5.68 15.68
CA ARG A 660 29.19 7.05 15.76
C ARG A 660 30.67 7.06 16.13
N MET A 661 31.42 7.93 15.46
CA MET A 661 32.81 8.24 15.83
C MET A 661 32.82 9.15 17.06
N ILE A 662 33.35 8.65 18.18
CA ILE A 662 33.40 9.40 19.47
C ILE A 662 34.76 10.07 19.68
N ASN A 663 35.84 9.55 19.07
CA ASN A 663 37.19 10.05 19.30
C ASN A 663 37.55 11.21 18.35
N GLU A 664 38.21 12.23 18.88
CA GLU A 664 38.71 13.40 18.15
C GLU A 664 39.83 13.07 17.15
N THR A 665 40.38 11.86 17.21
CA THR A 665 41.39 11.32 16.28
C THR A 665 40.87 10.03 15.63
N PRO A 666 40.04 10.15 14.57
CA PRO A 666 39.60 9.00 13.79
C PRO A 666 40.83 8.28 13.16
N PRO A 667 40.81 6.93 13.08
CA PRO A 667 41.86 6.19 12.40
C PRO A 667 41.94 6.58 10.93
N ASP A 668 43.15 6.57 10.37
CA ASP A 668 43.40 6.98 8.98
C ASP A 668 42.59 6.18 7.95
N SER A 669 42.14 4.96 8.31
CA SER A 669 41.33 4.08 7.46
C SER A 669 39.94 4.62 7.09
N VAL A 670 39.41 5.60 7.82
CA VAL A 670 38.09 6.20 7.53
C VAL A 670 38.18 7.63 7.01
N LEU A 671 39.40 8.18 6.92
CA LEU A 671 39.63 9.55 6.49
C LEU A 671 39.84 9.62 4.99
N THR A 672 39.20 10.62 4.35
CA THR A 672 39.53 10.99 2.97
C THR A 672 40.44 12.22 3.02
N LYS A 673 41.69 12.08 2.57
CA LYS A 673 42.70 13.15 2.56
C LYS A 673 43.15 13.40 1.13
N GLY A 674 43.21 14.66 0.73
CA GLY A 674 43.74 15.09 -0.57
C GLY A 674 44.71 16.25 -0.38
N ARG A 675 45.95 16.07 -0.82
CA ARG A 675 47.00 17.10 -0.77
C ARG A 675 47.47 17.39 -2.19
N GLN A 676 47.36 18.64 -2.60
CA GLN A 676 47.82 19.11 -3.89
C GLN A 676 48.85 20.21 -3.70
N PHE A 677 49.98 20.04 -4.36
CA PHE A 677 51.01 21.06 -4.50
C PHE A 677 51.24 21.29 -5.98
N SER A 678 51.09 22.52 -6.45
CA SER A 678 51.41 22.85 -7.84
C SER A 678 52.19 24.14 -7.89
N TYR A 679 53.11 24.22 -8.85
CA TYR A 679 53.79 25.45 -9.18
C TYR A 679 53.83 25.62 -10.69
N ASN A 680 53.69 26.86 -11.12
CA ASN A 680 53.85 27.23 -12.50
C ASN A 680 54.74 28.48 -12.59
N THR A 681 55.50 28.53 -13.67
CA THR A 681 56.31 29.68 -13.99
C THR A 681 56.38 29.87 -15.48
N SER A 682 56.60 31.11 -15.87
CA SER A 682 56.95 31.42 -17.24
C SER A 682 58.15 32.35 -17.22
N PHE A 683 58.97 32.23 -18.24
CA PHE A 683 60.09 33.12 -18.48
C PHE A 683 59.86 33.82 -19.81
N SER A 684 59.94 35.14 -19.79
CA SER A 684 60.00 35.94 -21.01
C SER A 684 60.89 37.15 -20.79
N LYS A 685 61.59 37.57 -21.84
CA LYS A 685 62.38 38.80 -21.84
C LYS A 685 61.68 39.85 -22.72
N GLY A 686 61.40 41.02 -22.14
CA GLY A 686 60.62 42.06 -22.80
C GLY A 686 61.43 43.25 -23.33
N SER A 687 62.68 43.41 -22.88
CA SER A 687 63.57 44.51 -23.30
C SER A 687 64.51 44.06 -24.42
N LYS A 688 64.66 44.89 -25.47
CA LYS A 688 65.66 44.68 -26.52
C LYS A 688 67.07 44.92 -25.97
N SER A 689 67.96 43.97 -26.19
CA SER A 689 69.38 44.06 -25.82
C SER A 689 70.15 44.91 -26.85
N ASP A 690 71.15 45.66 -26.36
CA ASP A 690 72.03 46.46 -27.22
C ASP A 690 73.01 45.60 -28.04
N ASN A 691 73.31 44.38 -27.58
CA ASN A 691 74.12 43.42 -28.29
C ASN A 691 73.30 42.69 -29.39
N LEU A 692 73.79 42.76 -30.62
CA LEU A 692 73.16 42.22 -31.83
C LEU A 692 72.92 40.70 -31.72
N LEU A 693 73.85 39.95 -31.11
CA LEU A 693 73.71 38.50 -30.90
C LEU A 693 72.55 38.15 -29.98
N THR A 694 72.46 38.78 -28.80
CA THR A 694 71.40 38.50 -27.82
C THR A 694 70.02 38.97 -28.30
N ARG A 695 69.98 40.03 -29.10
CA ARG A 695 68.76 40.58 -29.71
C ARG A 695 68.09 39.61 -30.69
N TYR A 696 68.87 38.84 -31.44
CA TYR A 696 68.34 37.88 -32.42
C TYR A 696 68.23 36.44 -31.90
N THR A 697 68.84 36.11 -30.75
CA THR A 697 68.84 34.74 -30.20
C THR A 697 68.02 34.57 -28.93
N LEU A 698 68.21 35.44 -27.93
CA LEU A 698 67.67 35.22 -26.57
C LEU A 698 66.44 36.09 -26.26
N ASP A 699 66.28 37.24 -26.93
CA ASP A 699 65.23 38.21 -26.60
C ASP A 699 63.81 37.77 -27.00
N ASN A 700 63.67 36.79 -27.89
CA ASN A 700 62.37 36.24 -28.32
C ASN A 700 62.00 34.90 -27.65
N LEU A 701 62.84 34.39 -26.74
CA LEU A 701 62.58 33.11 -26.07
C LEU A 701 61.48 33.28 -25.01
N LYS A 702 60.50 32.38 -25.07
CA LYS A 702 59.48 32.20 -24.04
C LYS A 702 59.55 30.77 -23.58
N PHE A 703 59.64 30.58 -22.27
CA PHE A 703 59.55 29.25 -21.67
C PHE A 703 58.38 29.24 -20.71
N ASN A 704 57.61 28.16 -20.73
CA ASN A 704 56.64 27.86 -19.70
C ASN A 704 57.04 26.56 -18.99
N TYR A 705 56.74 26.48 -17.71
CA TYR A 705 56.93 25.27 -16.95
C TYR A 705 55.86 25.19 -15.87
N SER A 706 55.19 24.04 -15.81
CA SER A 706 54.20 23.73 -14.79
C SER A 706 54.49 22.34 -14.25
N ALA A 707 54.45 22.20 -12.93
CA ALA A 707 54.49 20.90 -12.31
C ALA A 707 53.55 20.86 -11.11
N GLY A 708 52.92 19.70 -10.93
CA GLY A 708 51.97 19.45 -9.87
C GLY A 708 52.11 18.05 -9.32
N ARG A 709 51.90 17.92 -8.02
CA ARG A 709 51.81 16.66 -7.29
C ARG A 709 50.48 16.64 -6.54
N THR A 710 49.70 15.59 -6.74
CA THR A 710 48.51 15.31 -5.94
C THR A 710 48.70 13.99 -5.21
N LEU A 711 48.42 13.98 -3.91
CA LEU A 711 48.49 12.82 -3.04
C LEU A 711 47.13 12.66 -2.37
N ASN A 712 46.42 11.59 -2.72
CA ASN A 712 45.09 11.31 -2.22
C ASN A 712 45.08 9.98 -1.45
N SER A 713 44.27 9.89 -0.42
CA SER A 713 43.91 8.65 0.27
C SER A 713 42.42 8.67 0.60
N ASP A 714 41.78 7.52 0.53
CA ASP A 714 40.39 7.32 0.92
C ASP A 714 40.21 5.93 1.57
N VAL A 715 38.98 5.58 1.91
CA VAL A 715 38.64 4.31 2.59
C VAL A 715 39.05 3.07 1.77
N GLN A 716 39.09 3.17 0.44
CA GLN A 716 39.45 2.07 -0.46
C GLN A 716 40.93 2.13 -0.90
N ILE A 717 41.52 3.32 -0.92
CA ILE A 717 42.83 3.62 -1.49
C ILE A 717 43.74 4.17 -0.38
N ALA A 718 44.70 3.34 0.06
CA ALA A 718 45.69 3.75 1.05
C ALA A 718 46.51 4.97 0.60
N GLN A 719 46.93 5.01 -0.67
CA GLN A 719 47.64 6.16 -1.24
C GLN A 719 47.61 6.15 -2.77
N ARG A 720 47.26 7.29 -3.38
CA ARG A 720 47.40 7.56 -4.82
C ARG A 720 48.22 8.82 -5.03
N LEU A 721 49.32 8.69 -5.76
CA LEU A 721 50.23 9.78 -6.10
C LEU A 721 50.18 10.05 -7.61
N ASN A 722 49.71 11.23 -8.02
CA ASN A 722 49.86 11.69 -9.40
C ASN A 722 50.88 12.81 -9.46
N ARG A 723 51.70 12.80 -10.51
CA ARG A 723 52.69 13.83 -10.80
C ARG A 723 52.52 14.23 -12.26
N ASN A 724 52.31 15.51 -12.50
CA ASN A 724 52.24 16.08 -13.83
C ASN A 724 53.34 17.12 -13.95
N SER A 725 54.09 17.07 -15.05
CA SER A 725 55.09 18.08 -15.41
C SER A 725 54.97 18.37 -16.90
N ALA A 726 54.81 19.63 -17.26
CA ALA A 726 54.72 20.08 -18.63
C ALA A 726 55.52 21.38 -18.78
N GLY A 727 56.32 21.47 -19.82
CA GLY A 727 57.05 22.69 -20.19
C GLY A 727 57.25 22.78 -21.69
N GLY A 728 57.43 23.99 -22.19
CA GLY A 728 57.53 24.30 -23.62
C GLY A 728 58.01 25.73 -23.89
#